data_AF-A0A5J6DPV2-F1
#
_entry.id   AF-A0A5J6DPV2-F1
#
_cell.length_a   1.000
_cell.length_b   1.000
_cell.length_c   1.000
_cell.angle_alpha   90.00
_cell.angle_beta   90.00
_cell.angle_gamma   90.00
#
_symmetry.space_group_name_H-M   'P 1'
#
loop_
_entity.id
_entity.type
_entity.pdbx_description
1 polymer ?
#
loop_
_entity_poly.entity_id
_entity_poly.type
_entity_poly.pdbx_seq_one_letter_code
_entity_poly.pdbx_strand_id
1 'polypeptide(L)'
;IRFPETMEGGRPKLGGLMDPRQGVIDRNSRCQTCAGNMTECPGHFGHIDLAKPVFHVGFITKSIKILRCVCFYCSKLLVSPHNPKIKEIVMKTKGQPRKRLTFVYDLCKSKNICEGGDEMDINKEGQEQQPAVDRKPGHGGCGRYQPNLRRSGLDVSAEWKHVNEDSQEKKIVLTAERAWEILKHITDEESFILGMDPKFARPDWMIVTVLPVPPLSVRPAVVMYGSAKNQDDLTHKLADIIKSNNELLRNEQAGAAAHVISENIKMLQFHVATLVDNDMPGMPRAMQKSGKPLKAIKARLKGKEGRIRGNLMGKRVDFSARTVITPDPNLRIDQVGVPRSIAQNLTFPEIVTPFNIDKMQELVRRGNSQYPGAKYIVRDNGERIDLRFHPKPSDLHLQCGYRVERHIRDGDLVIFNRQPTLHKMSMMGHRVKVLPWSTFRMNLSCTSPYNADFDGDEMNLHVPQSMETRAEVENIHVTPRQIITPQANKPVMGIVQDTLTAVRKMTKRDVFIEKEQMMNILMHLPSWDGKMPQPCILKPKPLWTGKQIFSLIIPGNVNMIRTHSTHPDEEDEGPYKWISPGDTKVMVEHGELVMGILCKKTLGTSAGSLLHICMLELGHDVCGRFYGNIQTVINNWLLLEGHSIGIGDTIADPQTYLEIQKAIKKAKEDVIEVIQKAHNMELEPTPGNTLRQTFENQVNRILNDARDKTGGSAKKSLTEYNNLKAMVVSGSKGSNINISQVIACVGQQNVEGKRIPFGFRKRTLPHFIKDDYGPESRGFVENSYLAGLTPSEFYFHAMGGREGLIDTAVKTAETGYIQRRL
;
A
#
# COMPACT_ATOMS: atom_id res chain seq x y z
N ILE A 1 -8.66 27.19 33.46
CA ILE A 1 -9.64 27.87 32.56
C ILE A 1 -10.97 27.88 33.28
N ARG A 2 -11.63 29.04 33.39
CA ARG A 2 -12.87 29.21 34.16
C ARG A 2 -14.08 29.60 33.31
N PHE A 3 -13.84 30.29 32.20
CA PHE A 3 -14.90 30.84 31.37
C PHE A 3 -15.08 30.03 30.08
N PRO A 4 -16.33 29.67 29.70
CA PRO A 4 -16.60 29.01 28.44
C PRO A 4 -16.57 29.98 27.25
N GLU A 5 -16.70 31.30 27.50
CA GLU A 5 -16.61 32.30 26.44
C GLU A 5 -15.17 32.44 25.92
N THR A 6 -15.06 32.69 24.62
CA THR A 6 -13.77 32.84 23.93
C THR A 6 -13.30 34.30 23.87
N MET A 7 -14.23 35.24 23.73
CA MET A 7 -13.95 36.65 23.51
C MET A 7 -14.75 37.52 24.48
N GLU A 8 -14.19 38.65 24.87
CA GLU A 8 -14.81 39.69 25.69
C GLU A 8 -14.43 41.06 25.10
N GLY A 9 -15.42 41.87 24.73
CA GLY A 9 -15.17 43.19 24.13
C GLY A 9 -14.30 43.18 22.85
N GLY A 10 -14.39 42.14 22.03
CA GLY A 10 -13.59 42.00 20.81
C GLY A 10 -12.15 41.53 21.02
N ARG A 11 -11.72 41.31 22.28
CA ARG A 11 -10.41 40.74 22.63
C ARG A 11 -10.57 39.31 23.19
N PRO A 12 -9.54 38.46 23.10
CA PRO A 12 -9.60 37.14 23.73
C PRO A 12 -9.72 37.26 25.25
N LYS A 13 -10.66 36.51 25.85
CA LYS A 13 -10.94 36.56 27.29
C LYS A 13 -9.84 35.87 28.10
N LEU A 14 -9.28 36.57 29.09
CA LEU A 14 -8.32 35.99 30.04
C LEU A 14 -9.00 34.93 30.91
N GLY A 15 -8.37 33.76 31.07
CA GLY A 15 -8.97 32.63 31.77
C GLY A 15 -10.12 31.94 31.00
N GLY A 16 -10.37 32.35 29.75
CA GLY A 16 -11.30 31.70 28.82
C GLY A 16 -10.63 30.66 27.93
N LEU A 17 -11.39 30.10 26.97
CA LEU A 17 -10.90 29.06 26.06
C LEU A 17 -9.93 29.56 24.98
N MET A 18 -9.85 30.87 24.75
CA MET A 18 -8.92 31.51 23.81
C MET A 18 -7.87 32.36 24.52
N ASP A 19 -7.49 31.98 25.75
CA ASP A 19 -6.51 32.71 26.54
C ASP A 19 -5.19 32.88 25.75
N PRO A 20 -4.68 34.13 25.57
CA PRO A 20 -3.48 34.42 24.79
C PRO A 20 -2.19 33.79 25.38
N ARG A 21 -2.24 33.28 26.61
CA ARG A 21 -1.15 32.50 27.22
C ARG A 21 -1.07 31.06 26.71
N GLN A 22 -2.14 30.52 26.12
CA GLN A 22 -2.16 29.15 25.57
C GLN A 22 -1.58 29.04 24.16
N GLY A 23 -1.24 30.17 23.53
CA GLY A 23 -0.67 30.23 22.21
C GLY A 23 -1.27 31.36 21.39
N VAL A 24 -0.91 31.39 20.11
CA VAL A 24 -1.28 32.47 19.21
C VAL A 24 -1.83 31.92 17.89
N ILE A 25 -2.92 32.50 17.41
CA ILE A 25 -3.58 32.12 16.13
C ILE A 25 -3.44 33.21 15.08
N ASP A 26 -3.33 34.48 15.49
CA ASP A 26 -3.22 35.60 14.56
C ASP A 26 -1.75 35.89 14.22
N ARG A 27 -1.46 36.07 12.93
CA ARG A 27 -0.09 36.23 12.39
C ARG A 27 0.62 37.46 12.95
N ASN A 28 -0.14 38.51 13.27
CA ASN A 28 0.40 39.77 13.75
C ASN A 28 0.61 39.79 15.28
N SER A 29 0.06 38.80 15.98
CA SER A 29 0.16 38.71 17.43
C SER A 29 1.28 37.78 17.87
N ARG A 30 1.75 37.98 19.10
CA ARG A 30 2.76 37.11 19.75
C ARG A 30 2.16 36.44 20.97
N CYS A 31 2.66 35.25 21.29
CA CYS A 31 2.22 34.54 22.49
C CYS A 31 2.68 35.28 23.76
N GLN A 32 1.80 35.41 24.75
CA GLN A 32 2.15 36.06 26.02
C GLN A 32 3.11 35.23 26.89
N THR A 33 3.25 33.93 26.62
CA THR A 33 4.08 33.02 27.43
C THR A 33 5.50 32.91 26.89
N CYS A 34 5.66 32.68 25.58
CA CYS A 34 6.98 32.45 24.96
C CYS A 34 7.43 33.54 23.97
N ALA A 35 6.62 34.58 23.74
CA ALA A 35 6.87 35.65 22.76
C ALA A 35 7.05 35.21 21.29
N GLY A 36 6.93 33.91 21.01
CA GLY A 36 7.00 33.36 19.65
C GLY A 36 5.81 33.76 18.78
N ASN A 37 6.05 33.73 17.46
CA ASN A 37 5.02 33.89 16.44
C ASN A 37 4.18 32.59 16.27
N MET A 38 3.21 32.61 15.35
CA MET A 38 2.33 31.46 15.08
C MET A 38 3.06 30.19 14.65
N THR A 39 4.19 30.30 13.94
CA THR A 39 4.96 29.16 13.42
C THR A 39 5.93 28.59 14.44
N GLU A 40 6.48 29.43 15.31
CA GLU A 40 7.48 29.06 16.32
C GLU A 40 6.83 28.61 17.63
N CYS A 41 5.67 29.17 18.00
CA CYS A 41 4.99 28.85 19.24
C CYS A 41 4.41 27.42 19.18
N PRO A 42 4.84 26.50 20.06
CA PRO A 42 4.28 25.14 20.10
C PRO A 42 2.85 25.12 20.67
N GLY A 43 2.45 26.18 21.38
CA GLY A 43 1.26 26.23 22.20
C GLY A 43 1.50 25.72 23.63
N HIS A 44 0.75 26.24 24.60
CA HIS A 44 0.90 25.93 26.02
C HIS A 44 -0.39 25.36 26.59
N PHE A 45 -0.30 24.22 27.27
CA PHE A 45 -1.47 23.56 27.86
C PHE A 45 -2.08 24.39 29.00
N GLY A 46 -3.41 24.37 29.06
CA GLY A 46 -4.16 24.81 30.23
C GLY A 46 -4.65 23.62 31.06
N HIS A 47 -5.36 23.91 32.14
CA HIS A 47 -6.09 22.91 32.92
C HIS A 47 -7.49 23.43 33.31
N ILE A 48 -8.40 22.50 33.58
CA ILE A 48 -9.70 22.72 34.21
C ILE A 48 -9.76 21.81 35.44
N ASP A 49 -10.01 22.40 36.59
CA ASP A 49 -10.28 21.66 37.82
C ASP A 49 -11.74 21.20 37.80
N LEU A 50 -11.96 19.89 37.86
CA LEU A 50 -13.31 19.33 37.88
C LEU A 50 -13.88 19.41 39.31
N ALA A 51 -15.15 19.77 39.44
CA ALA A 51 -15.83 19.86 40.74
C ALA A 51 -15.94 18.49 41.43
N LYS A 52 -16.08 17.41 40.64
CA LYS A 52 -16.02 16.02 41.11
C LYS A 52 -15.11 15.17 40.22
N PRO A 53 -14.46 14.12 40.75
CA PRO A 53 -13.68 13.17 39.96
C PRO A 53 -14.55 12.45 38.92
N VAL A 54 -13.98 12.15 37.75
CA VAL A 54 -14.68 11.54 36.61
C VAL A 54 -13.87 10.35 36.07
N PHE A 55 -14.54 9.26 35.70
CA PHE A 55 -13.88 8.12 35.05
C PHE A 55 -13.35 8.50 33.66
N HIS A 56 -12.08 8.21 33.39
CA HIS A 56 -11.55 8.31 32.03
C HIS A 56 -12.06 7.14 31.18
N VAL A 57 -12.75 7.43 30.06
CA VAL A 57 -13.37 6.41 29.20
C VAL A 57 -12.39 5.35 28.69
N GLY A 58 -11.14 5.75 28.40
CA GLY A 58 -10.10 4.83 27.93
C GLY A 58 -9.56 3.91 29.02
N PHE A 59 -9.68 4.31 30.29
CA PHE A 59 -9.11 3.58 31.43
C PHE A 59 -10.16 2.90 32.30
N ILE A 60 -11.45 3.19 32.16
CA ILE A 60 -12.52 2.61 33.00
C ILE A 60 -12.45 1.07 33.10
N THR A 61 -12.17 0.37 31.98
CA THR A 61 -12.01 -1.09 31.99
C THR A 61 -10.78 -1.54 32.77
N LYS A 62 -9.69 -0.76 32.74
CA LYS A 62 -8.46 -1.01 33.48
C LYS A 62 -8.63 -0.70 34.96
N SER A 63 -9.29 0.42 35.30
CA SER A 63 -9.65 0.80 36.66
C SER A 63 -10.51 -0.28 37.32
N ILE A 64 -11.53 -0.81 36.63
CA ILE A 64 -12.35 -1.92 37.16
C ILE A 64 -11.51 -3.18 37.39
N LYS A 65 -10.58 -3.51 36.50
CA LYS A 65 -9.68 -4.67 36.71
C LYS A 65 -8.82 -4.49 37.96
N ILE A 66 -8.27 -3.29 38.17
CA ILE A 66 -7.44 -3.00 39.34
C ILE A 66 -8.27 -2.97 40.62
N LEU A 67 -9.47 -2.37 40.59
CA LEU A 67 -10.41 -2.38 41.72
C LEU A 67 -10.88 -3.79 42.11
N ARG A 68 -10.81 -4.76 41.19
CA ARG A 68 -11.04 -6.19 41.50
C ARG A 68 -9.80 -6.91 42.02
N CYS A 69 -8.61 -6.31 41.91
CA CYS A 69 -7.37 -6.84 42.48
C CYS A 69 -7.12 -6.36 43.91
N VAL A 70 -7.69 -5.22 44.29
CA VAL A 70 -7.53 -4.61 45.61
C VAL A 70 -8.83 -4.68 46.40
N CYS A 71 -8.71 -4.63 47.73
CA CYS A 71 -9.85 -4.64 48.62
C CYS A 71 -10.60 -3.30 48.56
N PHE A 72 -11.93 -3.35 48.44
CA PHE A 72 -12.82 -2.20 48.35
C PHE A 72 -12.80 -1.26 49.58
N TYR A 73 -12.41 -1.78 50.74
CA TYR A 73 -12.40 -1.04 52.01
C TYR A 73 -10.99 -0.61 52.44
N CYS A 74 -10.02 -1.53 52.51
CA CYS A 74 -8.66 -1.25 52.99
C CYS A 74 -7.61 -1.02 51.88
N SER A 75 -7.99 -1.07 50.59
CA SER A 75 -7.11 -0.85 49.44
C SER A 75 -5.90 -1.78 49.25
N LYS A 76 -5.68 -2.75 50.15
CA LYS A 76 -4.63 -3.77 50.02
C LYS A 76 -4.94 -4.76 48.89
N LEU A 77 -3.91 -5.32 48.27
CA LEU A 77 -4.04 -6.35 47.23
C LEU A 77 -4.74 -7.60 47.79
N LEU A 78 -5.73 -8.19 47.12
CA LEU A 78 -6.49 -9.33 47.67
C LEU A 78 -5.67 -10.62 47.86
N VAL A 79 -4.47 -10.65 47.29
CA VAL A 79 -3.55 -11.79 47.34
C VAL A 79 -2.23 -11.30 47.92
N SER A 80 -1.69 -12.02 48.90
CA SER A 80 -0.45 -11.61 49.54
C SER A 80 0.72 -11.47 48.56
N PRO A 81 1.50 -10.38 48.64
CA PRO A 81 2.81 -10.26 47.96
C PRO A 81 3.74 -11.46 48.24
N HIS A 82 3.54 -12.12 49.38
CA HIS A 82 4.31 -13.29 49.80
C HIS A 82 3.85 -14.60 49.16
N ASN A 83 2.73 -14.61 48.44
CA ASN A 83 2.23 -15.79 47.77
C ASN A 83 3.25 -16.29 46.74
N PRO A 84 3.69 -17.57 46.80
CA PRO A 84 4.65 -18.13 45.86
C PRO A 84 4.27 -17.91 44.39
N LYS A 85 2.97 -17.98 44.08
CA LYS A 85 2.46 -17.74 42.71
C LYS A 85 2.66 -16.30 42.26
N ILE A 86 2.51 -15.31 43.14
CA ILE A 86 2.79 -13.91 42.80
C ILE A 86 4.28 -13.69 42.59
N LYS A 87 5.13 -14.23 43.47
CA LYS A 87 6.59 -14.15 43.29
C LYS A 87 7.02 -14.76 41.96
N GLU A 88 6.48 -15.92 41.63
CA GLU A 88 6.72 -16.59 40.35
C GLU A 88 6.23 -15.75 39.15
N ILE A 89 5.04 -15.16 39.23
CA ILE A 89 4.52 -14.26 38.19
C ILE A 89 5.43 -13.05 38.02
N VAL A 90 5.84 -12.41 39.12
CA VAL A 90 6.71 -11.21 39.08
C VAL A 90 8.06 -11.56 38.43
N MET A 91 8.64 -12.72 38.77
CA MET A 91 9.87 -13.22 38.15
C MET A 91 9.68 -13.54 36.66
N LYS A 92 8.66 -14.32 36.29
CA LYS A 92 8.38 -14.73 34.90
C LYS A 92 7.97 -13.56 33.99
N THR A 93 7.40 -12.49 34.55
CA THR A 93 6.92 -11.32 33.80
C THR A 93 7.83 -10.11 33.92
N LYS A 94 9.11 -10.28 34.24
CA LYS A 94 10.09 -9.19 34.24
C LYS A 94 10.11 -8.51 32.87
N GLY A 95 9.96 -7.19 32.84
CA GLY A 95 9.86 -6.41 31.59
C GLY A 95 8.53 -6.53 30.83
N GLN A 96 7.54 -7.30 31.33
CA GLN A 96 6.21 -7.43 30.69
C GLN A 96 5.06 -7.06 31.64
N PRO A 97 4.91 -5.75 32.01
CA PRO A 97 3.93 -5.32 33.01
C PRO A 97 2.47 -5.58 32.61
N ARG A 98 2.17 -5.55 31.30
CA ARG A 98 0.82 -5.86 30.79
C ARG A 98 0.39 -7.30 31.07
N LYS A 99 1.29 -8.28 30.87
CA LYS A 99 0.99 -9.68 31.18
C LYS A 99 0.92 -9.90 32.68
N ARG A 100 1.79 -9.23 33.45
CA ARG A 100 1.77 -9.25 34.91
C ARG A 100 0.40 -8.91 35.45
N LEU A 101 -0.19 -7.78 35.05
CA LEU A 101 -1.52 -7.41 35.51
C LEU A 101 -2.57 -8.47 35.18
N THR A 102 -2.51 -9.09 33.99
CA THR A 102 -3.47 -10.13 33.61
C THR A 102 -3.39 -11.34 34.53
N PHE A 103 -2.18 -11.84 34.82
CA PHE A 103 -2.00 -12.98 35.72
C PHE A 103 -2.38 -12.65 37.17
N VAL A 104 -2.01 -11.46 37.66
CA VAL A 104 -2.40 -10.99 39.00
C VAL A 104 -3.92 -10.84 39.08
N TYR A 105 -4.55 -10.28 38.06
CA TYR A 105 -6.00 -10.16 37.96
C TYR A 105 -6.70 -11.52 37.97
N ASP A 106 -6.19 -12.50 37.22
CA ASP A 106 -6.76 -13.85 37.18
C ASP A 106 -6.66 -14.58 38.52
N LEU A 107 -5.63 -14.29 39.32
CA LEU A 107 -5.50 -14.77 40.70
C LEU A 107 -6.45 -14.05 41.66
N CYS A 108 -6.62 -12.73 41.53
CA CYS A 108 -7.42 -11.95 42.46
C CYS A 108 -8.93 -12.07 42.21
N LYS A 109 -9.37 -12.26 40.95
CA LYS A 109 -10.81 -12.28 40.59
C LYS A 109 -11.61 -13.39 41.29
N SER A 110 -10.96 -14.46 41.76
CA SER A 110 -11.60 -15.58 42.45
C SER A 110 -11.74 -15.35 43.95
N LYS A 111 -11.05 -14.34 44.51
CA LYS A 111 -11.09 -14.01 45.93
C LYS A 111 -12.27 -13.07 46.20
N ASN A 112 -13.20 -13.53 47.02
CA ASN A 112 -14.41 -12.78 47.40
C ASN A 112 -14.33 -12.19 48.82
N ILE A 113 -13.26 -12.47 49.56
CA ILE A 113 -13.04 -12.03 50.94
C ILE A 113 -11.64 -11.43 51.01
N CYS A 114 -11.51 -10.30 51.70
CA CYS A 114 -10.19 -9.74 52.00
C CYS A 114 -9.61 -10.47 53.22
N GLU A 115 -8.76 -11.46 52.97
CA GLU A 115 -8.11 -12.25 54.02
C GLU A 115 -7.28 -11.30 54.93
N GLY A 116 -7.75 -11.13 56.16
CA GLY A 116 -7.27 -10.22 57.18
C GLY A 116 -6.73 -10.93 58.40
N GLY A 117 -5.65 -10.41 58.98
CA GLY A 117 -4.79 -11.08 59.96
C GLY A 117 -5.40 -11.28 61.34
N ASP A 118 -4.72 -12.13 62.12
CA ASP A 118 -4.98 -12.45 63.54
C ASP A 118 -5.23 -11.18 64.37
N GLU A 119 -6.48 -10.96 64.79
CA GLU A 119 -6.92 -10.21 65.98
C GLU A 119 -8.44 -10.01 65.92
N MET A 120 -9.22 -11.07 66.12
CA MET A 120 -10.62 -10.97 66.56
C MET A 120 -11.22 -12.30 67.09
N ASP A 121 -10.39 -13.19 67.65
CA ASP A 121 -10.85 -14.35 68.43
C ASP A 121 -10.54 -14.15 69.94
N ILE A 122 -11.00 -13.04 70.52
CA ILE A 122 -11.04 -12.86 71.99
C ILE A 122 -12.47 -13.09 72.50
N ASN A 123 -13.17 -14.14 72.04
CA ASN A 123 -14.45 -14.53 72.69
C ASN A 123 -14.84 -16.00 72.46
N LYS A 124 -13.85 -16.91 72.45
CA LYS A 124 -14.10 -18.34 72.69
C LYS A 124 -12.98 -18.93 73.55
N GLU A 125 -12.93 -18.51 74.80
CA GLU A 125 -12.26 -19.31 75.84
C GLU A 125 -13.10 -20.57 76.07
N GLY A 126 -12.53 -21.72 75.74
CA GLY A 126 -13.13 -23.01 76.02
C GLY A 126 -12.74 -24.11 75.03
N GLN A 127 -11.45 -24.37 74.83
CA GLN A 127 -10.91 -25.72 74.60
C GLN A 127 -9.37 -25.73 74.54
N GLU A 128 -8.84 -26.86 75.00
CA GLU A 128 -7.47 -27.09 75.48
C GLU A 128 -6.38 -27.03 74.40
N GLN A 129 -5.15 -26.84 74.89
CA GLN A 129 -3.90 -26.72 74.14
C GLN A 129 -3.59 -27.94 73.27
N GLN A 130 -3.32 -27.69 71.98
CA GLN A 130 -2.53 -28.57 71.10
C GLN A 130 -1.39 -27.76 70.44
N PRO A 131 -0.24 -28.38 70.13
CA PRO A 131 1.02 -27.68 69.88
C PRO A 131 1.06 -27.00 68.50
N ALA A 132 1.92 -25.97 68.42
CA ALA A 132 2.14 -25.08 67.29
C ALA A 132 2.25 -25.81 65.92
N VAL A 133 1.29 -25.55 65.03
CA VAL A 133 1.40 -25.79 63.60
C VAL A 133 1.21 -24.45 62.88
N ASP A 134 2.31 -23.94 62.30
CA ASP A 134 2.44 -22.83 61.34
C ASP A 134 1.22 -21.90 61.17
N ARG A 135 1.08 -20.90 62.06
CA ARG A 135 0.27 -19.71 61.75
C ARG A 135 0.95 -18.97 60.60
N LYS A 136 0.43 -19.15 59.38
CA LYS A 136 0.84 -18.35 58.22
C LYS A 136 0.63 -16.87 58.56
N PRO A 137 1.65 -16.00 58.43
CA PRO A 137 1.51 -14.59 58.76
C PRO A 137 0.36 -13.99 57.96
N GLY A 138 -0.66 -13.50 58.67
CA GLY A 138 -1.87 -12.94 58.09
C GLY A 138 -1.54 -11.74 57.19
N HIS A 139 -2.23 -11.67 56.06
CA HIS A 139 -2.02 -10.66 55.01
C HIS A 139 -2.48 -9.22 55.43
N GLY A 140 -2.93 -9.02 56.67
CA GLY A 140 -3.32 -7.70 57.18
C GLY A 140 -4.51 -7.05 56.46
N GLY A 141 -5.31 -7.83 55.72
CA GLY A 141 -6.61 -7.40 55.19
C GLY A 141 -7.66 -7.13 56.28
N CYS A 142 -8.87 -6.74 55.88
CA CYS A 142 -9.93 -6.29 56.80
C CYS A 142 -11.09 -7.28 56.98
N GLY A 143 -11.01 -8.51 56.48
CA GLY A 143 -12.02 -9.57 56.67
C GLY A 143 -13.33 -9.40 55.88
N ARG A 144 -13.56 -8.26 55.23
CA ARG A 144 -14.84 -7.94 54.56
C ARG A 144 -15.03 -8.63 53.20
N TYR A 145 -16.27 -8.99 52.89
CA TYR A 145 -16.71 -9.47 51.58
C TYR A 145 -16.55 -8.38 50.51
N GLN A 146 -16.06 -8.80 49.34
CA GLN A 146 -15.79 -7.94 48.20
C GLN A 146 -16.99 -7.89 47.23
N PRO A 147 -17.33 -6.70 46.70
CA PRO A 147 -18.37 -6.58 45.70
C PRO A 147 -17.91 -7.12 44.35
N ASN A 148 -18.87 -7.63 43.57
CA ASN A 148 -18.69 -7.82 42.15
C ASN A 148 -19.01 -6.51 41.41
N LEU A 149 -18.01 -5.96 40.71
CA LEU A 149 -18.15 -4.70 39.98
C LEU A 149 -18.70 -4.95 38.58
N ARG A 150 -19.87 -4.39 38.24
CA ARG A 150 -20.45 -4.44 36.89
C ARG A 150 -20.49 -3.07 36.25
N ARG A 151 -20.20 -3.00 34.95
CA ARG A 151 -20.25 -1.76 34.15
C ARG A 151 -21.52 -1.74 33.29
N SER A 152 -22.28 -0.66 33.35
CA SER A 152 -23.42 -0.37 32.50
C SER A 152 -23.21 1.00 31.83
N GLY A 153 -22.73 1.00 30.58
CA GLY A 153 -22.38 2.25 29.88
C GLY A 153 -21.18 2.96 30.51
N LEU A 154 -21.41 4.14 31.09
CA LEU A 154 -20.42 4.91 31.87
C LEU A 154 -20.52 4.67 33.38
N ASP A 155 -21.63 4.09 33.85
CA ASP A 155 -21.84 3.84 35.27
C ASP A 155 -21.22 2.50 35.69
N VAL A 156 -20.71 2.46 36.92
CA VAL A 156 -20.17 1.26 37.56
C VAL A 156 -21.02 0.97 38.79
N SER A 157 -21.46 -0.27 38.96
CA SER A 157 -22.22 -0.72 40.13
C SER A 157 -21.44 -1.79 40.89
N ALA A 158 -21.52 -1.76 42.21
CA ALA A 158 -20.93 -2.73 43.12
C ALA A 158 -22.06 -3.56 43.73
N GLU A 159 -22.01 -4.88 43.54
CA GLU A 159 -23.03 -5.83 43.98
C GLU A 159 -22.43 -6.85 44.95
N TRP A 160 -22.98 -6.98 46.16
CA TRP A 160 -22.54 -7.95 47.16
C TRP A 160 -23.45 -9.18 47.15
N LYS A 161 -22.84 -10.37 47.15
CA LYS A 161 -23.56 -11.64 47.36
C LYS A 161 -23.88 -11.87 48.83
N HIS A 162 -22.90 -11.59 49.68
CA HIS A 162 -23.00 -11.61 51.14
C HIS A 162 -22.71 -10.21 51.65
N VAL A 163 -23.63 -9.67 52.44
CA VAL A 163 -23.55 -8.31 52.97
C VAL A 163 -22.69 -8.33 54.23
N ASN A 164 -21.88 -7.30 54.46
CA ASN A 164 -21.01 -7.22 55.63
C ASN A 164 -21.76 -6.69 56.88
N GLU A 165 -22.78 -5.86 56.67
CA GLU A 165 -23.60 -5.19 57.69
C GLU A 165 -25.08 -5.24 57.26
N ASP A 166 -26.03 -5.50 58.18
CA ASP A 166 -27.45 -5.65 57.83
C ASP A 166 -28.11 -4.37 57.25
N SER A 167 -27.52 -3.20 57.52
CA SER A 167 -27.94 -1.90 56.99
C SER A 167 -27.43 -1.61 55.56
N GLN A 168 -26.54 -2.44 55.02
CA GLN A 168 -25.90 -2.19 53.73
C GLN A 168 -26.76 -2.70 52.56
N GLU A 169 -26.98 -1.82 51.57
CA GLU A 169 -27.68 -2.19 50.34
C GLU A 169 -26.88 -3.21 49.50
N LYS A 170 -27.57 -4.23 48.97
CA LYS A 170 -26.96 -5.29 48.15
C LYS A 170 -26.32 -4.77 46.85
N LYS A 171 -26.76 -3.61 46.35
CA LYS A 171 -26.28 -3.02 45.11
C LYS A 171 -26.17 -1.51 45.25
N ILE A 172 -24.96 -0.98 45.14
CA ILE A 172 -24.71 0.48 45.14
C ILE A 172 -24.07 0.92 43.83
N VAL A 173 -24.27 2.18 43.45
CA VAL A 173 -23.52 2.80 42.34
C VAL A 173 -22.17 3.25 42.86
N LEU A 174 -21.09 2.78 42.22
CA LEU A 174 -19.73 3.16 42.57
C LEU A 174 -19.42 4.52 41.94
N THR A 175 -19.31 5.55 42.78
CA THR A 175 -18.89 6.89 42.35
C THR A 175 -17.40 6.91 41.98
N ALA A 176 -17.03 7.79 41.06
CA ALA A 176 -15.63 7.96 40.65
C ALA A 176 -14.75 8.49 41.79
N GLU A 177 -15.32 9.29 42.69
CA GLU A 177 -14.67 9.77 43.91
C GLU A 177 -14.27 8.61 44.83
N ARG A 178 -15.21 7.69 45.11
CA ARG A 178 -14.92 6.50 45.91
C ARG A 178 -13.87 5.60 45.24
N ALA A 179 -13.95 5.42 43.93
CA ALA A 179 -12.94 4.67 43.20
C ALA A 179 -11.55 5.33 43.28
N TRP A 180 -11.48 6.66 43.21
CA TRP A 180 -10.24 7.41 43.35
C TRP A 180 -9.62 7.28 44.74
N GLU A 181 -10.41 7.38 45.81
CA GLU A 181 -9.96 7.16 47.19
C GLU A 181 -9.30 5.78 47.36
N ILE A 182 -9.99 4.73 46.88
CA ILE A 182 -9.49 3.35 46.98
C ILE A 182 -8.15 3.23 46.23
N LEU A 183 -8.08 3.74 45.00
CA LEU A 183 -6.89 3.65 44.16
C LEU A 183 -5.71 4.47 44.71
N LYS A 184 -5.98 5.58 45.41
CA LYS A 184 -4.97 6.45 46.01
C LYS A 184 -4.30 5.82 47.24
N HIS A 185 -5.03 4.98 47.98
CA HIS A 185 -4.50 4.26 49.13
C HIS A 185 -3.70 3.00 48.78
N ILE A 186 -3.56 2.64 47.49
CA ILE A 186 -2.68 1.56 47.05
C ILE A 186 -1.22 1.95 47.28
N THR A 187 -0.44 1.06 47.88
CA THR A 187 0.99 1.30 48.12
C THR A 187 1.81 1.20 46.84
N ASP A 188 2.96 1.87 46.80
CA ASP A 188 3.83 1.88 45.62
C ASP A 188 4.40 0.48 45.29
N GLU A 189 4.64 -0.35 46.32
CA GLU A 189 5.07 -1.75 46.17
C GLU A 189 3.97 -2.61 45.51
N GLU A 190 2.72 -2.48 45.95
CA GLU A 190 1.57 -3.17 45.36
C GLU A 190 1.32 -2.71 43.92
N SER A 191 1.57 -1.43 43.62
CA SER A 191 1.53 -0.90 42.25
C SER A 191 2.52 -1.63 41.34
N PHE A 192 3.75 -1.87 41.79
CA PHE A 192 4.74 -2.66 41.03
C PHE A 192 4.32 -4.11 40.81
N ILE A 193 3.68 -4.73 41.80
CA ILE A 193 3.15 -6.10 41.70
C ILE A 193 2.00 -6.16 40.69
N LEU A 194 1.11 -5.17 40.69
CA LEU A 194 0.06 -5.01 39.68
C LEU A 194 0.61 -4.77 38.27
N GLY A 195 1.91 -4.47 38.14
CA GLY A 195 2.56 -4.18 36.87
C GLY A 195 2.36 -2.74 36.42
N MET A 196 2.31 -1.82 37.37
CA MET A 196 2.29 -0.38 37.13
C MET A 196 3.49 0.28 37.82
N ASP A 197 4.00 1.34 37.21
CA ASP A 197 5.13 2.08 37.76
C ASP A 197 4.58 3.28 38.53
N PRO A 198 4.76 3.39 39.86
CA PRO A 198 4.24 4.50 40.66
C PRO A 198 4.79 5.86 40.21
N LYS A 199 5.97 5.90 39.55
CA LYS A 199 6.56 7.14 39.06
C LYS A 199 5.85 7.70 37.81
N PHE A 200 5.36 6.83 36.93
CA PHE A 200 4.84 7.24 35.61
C PHE A 200 3.37 6.89 35.37
N ALA A 201 2.82 5.91 36.10
CA ALA A 201 1.50 5.35 35.85
C ALA A 201 0.83 4.88 37.15
N ARG A 202 0.65 5.79 38.11
CA ARG A 202 -0.01 5.48 39.39
C ARG A 202 -1.51 5.18 39.18
N PRO A 203 -2.10 4.21 39.90
CA PRO A 203 -3.48 3.80 39.64
C PRO A 203 -4.55 4.88 39.78
N ASP A 204 -4.39 5.80 40.73
CA ASP A 204 -5.30 6.91 40.99
C ASP A 204 -5.40 7.90 39.82
N TRP A 205 -4.31 8.07 39.04
CA TRP A 205 -4.27 8.97 37.88
C TRP A 205 -5.17 8.52 36.71
N MET A 206 -5.73 7.32 36.76
CA MET A 206 -6.74 6.87 35.78
C MET A 206 -8.09 7.57 35.97
N ILE A 207 -8.35 8.17 37.14
CA ILE A 207 -9.53 8.99 37.42
C ILE A 207 -9.15 10.46 37.18
N VAL A 208 -9.97 11.16 36.40
CA VAL A 208 -9.71 12.55 36.03
C VAL A 208 -10.24 13.45 37.13
N THR A 209 -9.34 14.13 37.83
CA THR A 209 -9.65 15.22 38.76
C THR A 209 -9.35 16.58 38.12
N VAL A 210 -8.24 16.65 37.39
CA VAL A 210 -7.81 17.83 36.62
C VAL A 210 -7.75 17.45 35.15
N LEU A 211 -8.52 18.14 34.30
CA LEU A 211 -8.57 17.90 32.87
C LEU A 211 -7.60 18.84 32.14
N PRO A 212 -6.58 18.33 31.41
CA PRO A 212 -5.70 19.17 30.62
C PRO A 212 -6.45 19.71 29.40
N VAL A 213 -6.28 21.01 29.14
CA VAL A 213 -6.86 21.68 27.97
C VAL A 213 -5.80 21.86 26.91
N PRO A 214 -5.99 21.25 25.72
CA PRO A 214 -5.02 21.36 24.65
C PRO A 214 -4.88 22.83 24.19
N PRO A 215 -3.68 23.25 23.76
CA PRO A 215 -3.45 24.60 23.29
C PRO A 215 -4.14 24.88 21.96
N LEU A 216 -4.14 26.16 21.58
CA LEU A 216 -4.75 26.65 20.35
C LEU A 216 -4.20 25.98 19.07
N SER A 217 -2.93 25.58 19.06
CA SER A 217 -2.30 24.86 17.94
C SER A 217 -2.95 23.50 17.64
N VAL A 218 -3.58 22.87 18.64
CA VAL A 218 -4.28 21.58 18.49
C VAL A 218 -5.74 21.76 18.07
N ARG A 219 -6.35 22.89 18.43
CA ARG A 219 -7.76 23.24 18.19
C ARG A 219 -7.87 24.62 17.53
N PRO A 220 -7.37 24.76 16.28
CA PRO A 220 -7.29 26.05 15.61
C PRO A 220 -8.68 26.62 15.30
N ALA A 221 -8.83 27.93 15.45
CA ALA A 221 -10.01 28.64 14.98
C ALA A 221 -9.84 29.01 13.50
N VAL A 222 -10.88 28.78 12.69
CA VAL A 222 -10.89 29.16 11.28
C VAL A 222 -11.65 30.48 11.15
N VAL A 223 -10.98 31.48 10.56
CA VAL A 223 -11.61 32.75 10.20
C VAL A 223 -12.19 32.60 8.80
N MET A 224 -13.51 32.73 8.64
CA MET A 224 -14.12 32.81 7.32
C MET A 224 -14.00 34.23 6.76
N TYR A 225 -14.30 34.45 5.49
CA TYR A 225 -14.38 35.81 4.94
C TYR A 225 -15.46 36.60 5.70
N GLY A 226 -15.03 37.57 6.51
CA GLY A 226 -15.85 38.29 7.49
C GLY A 226 -15.41 38.02 8.94
N SER A 227 -15.64 38.97 9.84
CA SER A 227 -15.11 38.95 11.22
C SER A 227 -15.55 37.77 12.11
N ALA A 228 -16.34 36.83 11.59
CA ALA A 228 -16.82 35.66 12.30
C ALA A 228 -15.76 34.54 12.36
N LYS A 229 -15.39 34.14 13.57
CA LYS A 229 -14.45 33.04 13.84
C LYS A 229 -15.22 31.75 14.16
N ASN A 230 -15.05 30.73 13.32
CA ASN A 230 -15.57 29.39 13.59
C ASN A 230 -14.56 28.59 14.42
N GLN A 231 -15.02 28.12 15.58
CA GLN A 231 -14.19 27.39 16.52
C GLN A 231 -14.14 25.90 16.18
N ASP A 232 -13.06 25.24 16.59
CA ASP A 232 -12.88 23.79 16.44
C ASP A 232 -13.90 23.01 17.32
N ASP A 233 -14.27 21.80 16.87
CA ASP A 233 -15.18 20.89 17.59
C ASP A 233 -14.73 20.64 19.05
N LEU A 234 -13.42 20.54 19.32
CA LEU A 234 -12.90 20.36 20.67
C LEU A 234 -13.14 21.60 21.54
N THR A 235 -13.04 22.80 20.97
CA THR A 235 -13.31 24.05 21.70
C THR A 235 -14.77 24.12 22.10
N HIS A 236 -15.70 23.74 21.21
CA HIS A 236 -17.12 23.64 21.56
C HIS A 236 -17.35 22.64 22.70
N LYS A 237 -16.72 21.47 22.62
CA LYS A 237 -16.88 20.45 23.66
C LYS A 237 -16.30 20.86 25.01
N LEU A 238 -15.16 21.53 25.01
CA LEU A 238 -14.56 22.10 26.22
C LEU A 238 -15.44 23.18 26.84
N ALA A 239 -16.15 23.98 26.03
CA ALA A 239 -17.10 24.96 26.54
C ALA A 239 -18.27 24.28 27.27
N ASP A 240 -18.80 23.18 26.74
CA ASP A 240 -19.85 22.40 27.39
C ASP A 240 -19.35 21.78 28.72
N ILE A 241 -18.11 21.28 28.76
CA ILE A 241 -17.50 20.76 30.00
C ILE A 241 -17.41 21.86 31.06
N ILE A 242 -16.93 23.06 30.70
CA ILE A 242 -16.81 24.18 31.65
C ILE A 242 -18.19 24.60 32.16
N LYS A 243 -19.21 24.65 31.28
CA LYS A 243 -20.59 24.99 31.67
C LYS A 243 -21.14 23.99 32.69
N SER A 244 -21.10 22.69 32.38
CA SER A 244 -21.59 21.65 33.29
C SER A 244 -20.79 21.61 34.61
N ASN A 245 -19.49 21.87 34.57
CA ASN A 245 -18.65 21.92 35.77
C ASN A 245 -19.00 23.10 36.69
N ASN A 246 -19.18 24.30 36.11
CA ASN A 246 -19.56 25.50 36.86
C ASN A 246 -21.01 25.43 37.37
N GLU A 247 -21.89 24.74 36.65
CA GLU A 247 -23.26 24.45 37.11
C GLU A 247 -23.26 23.48 38.30
N LEU A 248 -22.48 22.39 38.22
CA LEU A 248 -22.30 21.44 39.32
C LEU A 248 -21.76 22.13 40.57
N LEU A 249 -20.73 22.97 40.44
CA LEU A 249 -20.15 23.71 41.55
C LEU A 249 -21.16 24.67 42.21
N ARG A 250 -21.95 25.38 41.42
CA ARG A 250 -22.99 26.30 41.92
C ARG A 250 -24.10 25.55 42.65
N ASN A 251 -24.55 24.43 42.10
CA ASN A 251 -25.61 23.62 42.70
C ASN A 251 -25.15 22.96 44.01
N GLU A 252 -23.89 22.53 44.10
CA GLU A 252 -23.30 22.01 45.33
C GLU A 252 -23.19 23.09 46.41
N GLN A 253 -22.74 24.30 46.05
CA GLN A 253 -22.66 25.44 46.98
C GLN A 253 -24.04 25.95 47.44
N ALA A 254 -25.05 25.87 46.58
CA ALA A 254 -26.43 26.23 46.90
C ALA A 254 -27.17 25.18 47.74
N GLY A 255 -26.54 24.02 48.03
CA GLY A 255 -27.18 22.94 48.79
C GLY A 255 -28.30 22.23 48.03
N ALA A 256 -28.17 22.05 46.72
CA ALA A 256 -29.17 21.36 45.90
C ALA A 256 -29.36 19.89 46.32
N ALA A 257 -30.54 19.35 46.02
CA ALA A 257 -30.89 17.95 46.33
C ALA A 257 -29.91 16.94 45.70
N ALA A 258 -29.64 15.84 46.40
CA ALA A 258 -28.68 14.81 45.99
C ALA A 258 -28.97 14.20 44.60
N HIS A 259 -30.25 14.07 44.22
CA HIS A 259 -30.64 13.61 42.89
C HIS A 259 -30.15 14.55 41.78
N VAL A 260 -30.28 15.87 41.97
CA VAL A 260 -29.85 16.89 41.00
C VAL A 260 -28.33 16.89 40.85
N ILE A 261 -27.60 16.72 41.96
CA ILE A 261 -26.14 16.60 41.93
C ILE A 261 -25.71 15.34 41.16
N SER A 262 -26.39 14.21 41.36
CA SER A 262 -26.12 12.95 40.64
C SER A 262 -26.33 13.08 39.13
N GLU A 263 -27.39 13.76 38.68
CA GLU A 263 -27.62 14.02 37.25
C GLU A 263 -26.55 14.94 36.65
N ASN A 264 -26.16 16.00 37.36
CA ASN A 264 -25.10 16.91 36.91
C ASN A 264 -23.74 16.19 36.81
N ILE A 265 -23.42 15.28 37.74
CA ILE A 265 -22.22 14.44 37.68
C ILE A 265 -22.26 13.53 36.44
N LYS A 266 -23.41 12.91 36.14
CA LYS A 266 -23.57 12.08 34.93
C LYS A 266 -23.39 12.90 33.65
N MET A 267 -23.90 14.13 33.61
CA MET A 267 -23.73 15.03 32.48
C MET A 267 -22.27 15.43 32.27
N LEU A 268 -21.56 15.79 33.35
CA LEU A 268 -20.12 16.08 33.32
C LEU A 268 -19.32 14.86 32.84
N GLN A 269 -19.61 13.67 33.38
CA GLN A 269 -19.01 12.40 32.99
C GLN A 269 -19.23 12.09 31.50
N PHE A 270 -20.42 12.35 30.98
CA PHE A 270 -20.73 12.19 29.57
C PHE A 270 -19.93 13.16 28.69
N HIS A 271 -19.82 14.43 29.07
CA HIS A 271 -19.08 15.42 28.31
C HIS A 271 -17.56 15.17 28.29
N VAL A 272 -16.97 14.79 29.43
CA VAL A 272 -15.55 14.39 29.49
C VAL A 272 -15.30 13.12 28.69
N ALA A 273 -16.19 12.12 28.75
CA ALA A 273 -16.05 10.90 27.97
C ALA A 273 -16.11 11.16 26.46
N THR A 274 -17.10 11.94 26.00
CA THR A 274 -17.30 12.26 24.58
C THR A 274 -16.26 13.21 23.98
N LEU A 275 -15.49 13.94 24.80
CA LEU A 275 -14.31 14.68 24.35
C LEU A 275 -13.22 13.73 23.82
N VAL A 276 -13.02 12.61 24.50
CA VAL A 276 -11.99 11.61 24.16
C VAL A 276 -12.51 10.63 23.11
N ASP A 277 -13.71 10.08 23.31
CA ASP A 277 -14.33 9.07 22.45
C ASP A 277 -15.83 9.32 22.29
N ASN A 278 -16.26 9.73 21.09
CA ASN A 278 -17.67 10.01 20.80
C ASN A 278 -18.42 8.79 20.22
N ASP A 279 -17.71 7.72 19.82
CA ASP A 279 -18.29 6.54 19.18
C ASP A 279 -18.46 5.37 20.17
N MET A 280 -18.90 5.69 21.40
CA MET A 280 -19.13 4.67 22.44
C MET A 280 -20.39 3.84 22.16
N PRO A 281 -20.35 2.51 22.35
CA PRO A 281 -21.53 1.66 22.14
C PRO A 281 -22.59 1.92 23.23
N GLY A 282 -23.85 2.07 22.82
CA GLY A 282 -24.99 2.23 23.75
C GLY A 282 -25.15 3.62 24.38
N MET A 283 -24.36 4.61 23.97
CA MET A 283 -24.48 6.00 24.43
C MET A 283 -24.86 6.92 23.25
N PRO A 284 -25.63 8.00 23.50
CA PRO A 284 -25.93 8.99 22.47
C PRO A 284 -24.64 9.71 22.04
N ARG A 285 -24.51 9.99 20.73
CA ARG A 285 -23.36 10.74 20.20
C ARG A 285 -23.55 12.22 20.46
N ALA A 286 -22.49 12.91 20.89
CA ALA A 286 -22.47 14.36 20.96
C ALA A 286 -22.45 14.94 19.54
N MET A 287 -23.47 15.72 19.20
CA MET A 287 -23.66 16.34 17.90
C MET A 287 -23.46 17.86 17.98
N GLN A 288 -23.02 18.44 16.87
CA GLN A 288 -23.06 19.88 16.66
C GLN A 288 -24.50 20.33 16.40
N LYS A 289 -24.77 21.65 16.43
CA LYS A 289 -26.08 22.23 16.09
C LYS A 289 -26.62 21.82 14.71
N SER A 290 -25.73 21.41 13.80
CA SER A 290 -26.05 20.93 12.45
C SER A 290 -26.44 19.44 12.39
N GLY A 291 -26.46 18.72 13.52
CA GLY A 291 -26.69 17.27 13.59
C GLY A 291 -25.46 16.41 13.26
N LYS A 292 -24.33 17.02 12.88
CA LYS A 292 -23.08 16.30 12.62
C LYS A 292 -22.41 15.87 13.94
N PRO A 293 -21.94 14.61 14.09
CA PRO A 293 -21.18 14.20 15.27
C PRO A 293 -19.87 14.98 15.42
N LEU A 294 -19.55 15.40 16.64
CA LEU A 294 -18.28 16.09 16.95
C LEU A 294 -17.08 15.14 16.79
N LYS A 295 -15.98 15.62 16.18
CA LYS A 295 -14.73 14.86 16.07
C LYS A 295 -13.93 14.89 17.37
N ALA A 296 -14.11 13.84 18.19
CA ALA A 296 -13.34 13.58 19.39
C ALA A 296 -11.85 13.28 19.12
N ILE A 297 -11.03 13.32 20.17
CA ILE A 297 -9.56 13.12 20.08
C ILE A 297 -9.21 11.75 19.46
N LYS A 298 -9.85 10.67 19.90
CA LYS A 298 -9.60 9.32 19.37
C LYS A 298 -9.88 9.22 17.87
N ALA A 299 -10.95 9.86 17.39
CA ALA A 299 -11.33 9.87 15.98
C ALA A 299 -10.33 10.65 15.11
N ARG A 300 -9.66 11.67 15.68
CA ARG A 300 -8.59 12.41 14.97
C ARG A 300 -7.32 11.58 14.80
N LEU A 301 -7.05 10.64 15.72
CA LEU A 301 -5.85 9.79 15.68
C LEU A 301 -6.05 8.52 14.85
N LYS A 302 -7.21 7.87 14.98
CA LYS A 302 -7.54 6.60 14.32
C LYS A 302 -7.99 6.82 12.86
N GLY A 303 -7.81 5.79 12.03
CA GLY A 303 -8.41 5.69 10.70
C GLY A 303 -7.43 5.95 9.56
N LYS A 304 -7.95 5.95 8.32
CA LYS A 304 -7.13 6.21 7.12
C LYS A 304 -6.67 7.66 7.03
N GLU A 305 -7.58 8.58 7.34
CA GLU A 305 -7.34 10.03 7.37
C GLU A 305 -6.92 10.54 8.77
N GLY A 306 -6.80 9.64 9.74
CA GLY A 306 -6.34 9.99 11.08
C GLY A 306 -4.85 10.39 11.06
N ARG A 307 -4.43 11.18 12.05
CA ARG A 307 -3.07 11.76 12.11
C ARG A 307 -1.96 10.73 11.98
N ILE A 308 -2.11 9.55 12.57
CA ILE A 308 -1.05 8.51 12.53
C ILE A 308 -0.82 8.04 11.09
N ARG A 309 -1.89 7.66 10.37
CA ARG A 309 -1.75 7.13 9.00
C ARG A 309 -1.62 8.23 7.94
N GLY A 310 -2.42 9.29 8.06
CA GLY A 310 -2.55 10.34 7.04
C GLY A 310 -1.63 11.54 7.18
N ASN A 311 -0.87 11.66 8.28
CA ASN A 311 0.10 12.74 8.46
C ASN A 311 1.51 12.25 8.82
N LEU A 312 1.62 11.17 9.62
CA LEU A 312 2.92 10.64 10.01
C LEU A 312 3.44 9.59 9.01
N MET A 313 2.63 8.58 8.67
CA MET A 313 3.06 7.51 7.76
C MET A 313 2.97 7.90 6.27
N GLY A 314 1.98 8.70 5.89
CA GLY A 314 1.86 9.26 4.56
C GLY A 314 1.55 10.75 4.69
N LYS A 315 2.32 11.61 4.03
CA LYS A 315 2.09 13.05 3.99
C LYS A 315 2.18 13.55 2.57
N ARG A 316 1.52 14.68 2.30
CA ARG A 316 1.81 15.45 1.10
C ARG A 316 3.23 16.01 1.24
N VAL A 317 3.97 15.98 0.15
CA VAL A 317 5.38 16.39 0.11
C VAL A 317 5.58 17.49 -0.92
N ASP A 318 6.49 18.40 -0.61
CA ASP A 318 6.95 19.42 -1.54
C ASP A 318 7.98 18.84 -2.52
N PHE A 319 8.41 19.66 -3.48
CA PHE A 319 9.42 19.28 -4.50
C PHE A 319 9.07 18.00 -5.27
N SER A 320 7.78 17.86 -5.59
CA SER A 320 7.27 16.76 -6.39
C SER A 320 6.36 17.27 -7.51
N ALA A 321 6.28 16.49 -8.59
CA ALA A 321 5.38 16.76 -9.71
C ALA A 321 4.71 15.46 -10.17
N ARG A 322 3.59 15.60 -10.86
CA ARG A 322 2.82 14.48 -11.43
C ARG A 322 2.28 14.91 -12.79
N THR A 323 2.43 14.04 -13.79
CA THR A 323 1.82 14.20 -15.12
C THR A 323 1.71 12.83 -15.79
N VAL A 324 1.03 12.80 -16.93
CA VAL A 324 0.85 11.61 -17.78
C VAL A 324 2.20 11.14 -18.33
N ILE A 325 2.38 9.82 -18.42
CA ILE A 325 3.57 9.20 -19.02
C ILE A 325 3.36 8.89 -20.51
N THR A 326 4.46 8.94 -21.26
CA THR A 326 4.50 8.63 -22.69
C THR A 326 5.78 7.83 -23.02
N PRO A 327 5.74 6.93 -24.02
CA PRO A 327 6.91 6.16 -24.40
C PRO A 327 7.92 7.03 -25.13
N ASP A 328 9.21 6.78 -24.90
CA ASP A 328 10.29 7.34 -25.73
C ASP A 328 11.43 6.32 -25.89
N PRO A 329 11.58 5.69 -27.07
CA PRO A 329 12.61 4.69 -27.30
C PRO A 329 14.03 5.28 -27.42
N ASN A 330 14.16 6.59 -27.58
CA ASN A 330 15.46 7.26 -27.72
C ASN A 330 16.09 7.63 -26.38
N LEU A 331 15.33 7.55 -25.28
CA LEU A 331 15.85 7.76 -23.93
C LEU A 331 16.55 6.52 -23.41
N ARG A 332 17.64 6.71 -22.65
CA ARG A 332 18.27 5.62 -21.91
C ARG A 332 17.34 5.09 -20.82
N ILE A 333 17.59 3.86 -20.37
CA ILE A 333 16.79 3.25 -19.29
C ILE A 333 16.83 4.04 -17.97
N ASP A 334 17.94 4.74 -17.73
CA ASP A 334 18.17 5.55 -16.55
C ASP A 334 17.74 7.00 -16.74
N GLN A 335 17.08 7.34 -17.85
CA GLN A 335 16.62 8.69 -18.14
C GLN A 335 15.10 8.82 -18.06
N VAL A 336 14.65 9.98 -17.57
CA VAL A 336 13.26 10.40 -17.62
C VAL A 336 13.15 11.76 -18.30
N GLY A 337 12.31 11.83 -19.32
CA GLY A 337 11.95 13.07 -19.98
C GLY A 337 11.08 13.92 -19.07
N VAL A 338 11.54 15.11 -18.71
CA VAL A 338 10.82 16.05 -17.84
C VAL A 338 10.40 17.29 -18.64
N PRO A 339 9.12 17.67 -18.61
CA PRO A 339 8.63 18.91 -19.21
C PRO A 339 9.37 20.15 -18.72
N ARG A 340 9.65 21.10 -19.63
CA ARG A 340 10.22 22.41 -19.28
C ARG A 340 9.42 23.14 -18.19
N SER A 341 8.09 23.06 -18.23
CA SER A 341 7.20 23.68 -17.23
C SER A 341 7.42 23.13 -15.82
N ILE A 342 7.64 21.82 -15.70
CA ILE A 342 7.97 21.16 -14.43
C ILE A 342 9.40 21.51 -14.02
N ALA A 343 10.33 21.50 -14.98
CA ALA A 343 11.74 21.79 -14.72
C ALA A 343 11.99 23.20 -14.19
N GLN A 344 11.24 24.19 -14.69
CA GLN A 344 11.30 25.57 -14.21
C GLN A 344 10.68 25.78 -12.82
N ASN A 345 9.74 24.91 -12.41
CA ASN A 345 9.08 25.07 -11.12
C ASN A 345 9.81 24.33 -9.99
N LEU A 346 10.32 23.13 -10.28
CA LEU A 346 11.08 22.32 -9.32
C LEU A 346 12.51 22.85 -9.21
N THR A 347 12.97 23.00 -7.97
CA THR A 347 14.30 23.52 -7.67
C THR A 347 15.17 22.52 -6.93
N PHE A 348 16.48 22.72 -7.04
CA PHE A 348 17.52 22.04 -6.27
C PHE A 348 18.40 23.09 -5.58
N PRO A 349 18.53 23.07 -4.24
CA PRO A 349 19.35 24.02 -3.50
C PRO A 349 20.82 23.62 -3.63
N GLU A 350 21.56 24.32 -4.48
CA GLU A 350 23.00 24.12 -4.65
C GLU A 350 23.76 25.13 -3.80
N ILE A 351 24.74 24.65 -3.02
CA ILE A 351 25.63 25.53 -2.24
C ILE A 351 26.62 26.19 -3.20
N VAL A 352 26.79 27.49 -3.06
CA VAL A 352 27.78 28.27 -3.80
C VAL A 352 29.17 27.94 -3.25
N THR A 353 30.01 27.45 -4.14
CA THR A 353 31.39 27.06 -3.91
C THR A 353 32.27 27.78 -4.93
N PRO A 354 33.59 27.85 -4.72
CA PRO A 354 34.50 28.42 -5.70
C PRO A 354 34.39 27.77 -7.10
N PHE A 355 33.97 26.49 -7.17
CA PHE A 355 33.85 25.74 -8.42
C PHE A 355 32.62 26.09 -9.26
N ASN A 356 31.52 26.54 -8.63
CA ASN A 356 30.24 26.76 -9.31
C ASN A 356 29.74 28.21 -9.24
N ILE A 357 30.48 29.12 -8.60
CA ILE A 357 30.06 30.52 -8.39
C ILE A 357 29.69 31.22 -9.70
N ASP A 358 30.51 31.10 -10.75
CA ASP A 358 30.26 31.74 -12.05
C ASP A 358 28.98 31.19 -12.71
N LYS A 359 28.81 29.86 -12.63
CA LYS A 359 27.63 29.18 -13.16
C LYS A 359 26.36 29.55 -12.40
N MET A 360 26.44 29.64 -11.08
CA MET A 360 25.31 30.04 -10.24
C MET A 360 24.95 31.51 -10.48
N GLN A 361 25.95 32.38 -10.64
CA GLN A 361 25.76 33.79 -10.94
C GLN A 361 25.05 33.98 -12.28
N GLU A 362 25.38 33.17 -13.29
CA GLU A 362 24.69 33.16 -14.57
C GLU A 362 23.20 32.74 -14.43
N LEU A 363 22.92 31.67 -13.69
CA LEU A 363 21.54 31.19 -13.47
C LEU A 363 20.69 32.23 -12.72
N VAL A 364 21.29 32.88 -11.72
CA VAL A 364 20.66 33.97 -10.97
C VAL A 364 20.38 35.17 -11.87
N ARG A 365 21.33 35.53 -12.76
CA ARG A 365 21.15 36.62 -13.74
C ARG A 365 20.01 36.35 -14.72
N ARG A 366 19.83 35.10 -15.16
CA ARG A 366 18.71 34.67 -16.00
C ARG A 366 17.37 34.69 -15.27
N GLY A 367 17.39 34.54 -13.94
CA GLY A 367 16.23 34.62 -13.06
C GLY A 367 15.27 33.44 -13.22
N ASN A 368 14.02 33.63 -12.78
CA ASN A 368 13.03 32.54 -12.77
C ASN A 368 12.30 32.35 -14.12
N SER A 369 12.26 33.37 -14.98
CA SER A 369 11.47 33.35 -16.22
C SER A 369 12.13 32.55 -17.35
N GLN A 370 13.46 32.48 -17.36
CA GLN A 370 14.22 31.77 -18.40
C GLN A 370 14.71 30.42 -17.89
N TYR A 371 14.65 29.39 -18.74
CA TYR A 371 15.30 28.10 -18.49
C TYR A 371 16.59 27.97 -19.30
N PRO A 372 17.71 27.52 -18.71
CA PRO A 372 17.94 27.24 -17.29
C PRO A 372 18.14 28.53 -16.48
N GLY A 373 17.55 28.59 -15.27
CA GLY A 373 17.63 29.74 -14.37
C GLY A 373 17.52 29.33 -12.89
N ALA A 374 17.15 30.28 -12.03
CA ALA A 374 17.00 30.06 -10.58
C ALA A 374 15.79 30.83 -10.02
N LYS A 375 15.28 30.36 -8.86
CA LYS A 375 14.08 30.92 -8.24
C LYS A 375 14.36 31.71 -6.97
N TYR A 376 15.28 31.22 -6.13
CA TYR A 376 15.61 31.86 -4.86
C TYR A 376 17.12 31.87 -4.60
N ILE A 377 17.55 32.88 -3.85
CA ILE A 377 18.86 32.92 -3.18
C ILE A 377 18.59 32.87 -1.68
N VAL A 378 19.28 31.99 -0.97
CA VAL A 378 19.26 31.91 0.49
C VAL A 378 20.64 32.29 1.00
N ARG A 379 20.69 33.37 1.78
CA ARG A 379 21.91 33.88 2.43
C ARG A 379 22.22 33.07 3.70
N ASP A 380 23.41 33.26 4.25
CA ASP A 380 23.85 32.57 5.48
C ASP A 380 23.01 32.94 6.72
N ASN A 381 22.45 34.14 6.75
CA ASN A 381 21.50 34.59 7.78
C ASN A 381 20.11 33.93 7.67
N GLY A 382 19.89 33.09 6.66
CA GLY A 382 18.60 32.44 6.38
C GLY A 382 17.60 33.32 5.61
N GLU A 383 17.98 34.53 5.22
CA GLU A 383 17.15 35.42 4.40
C GLU A 383 16.99 34.82 3.00
N ARG A 384 15.74 34.68 2.55
CA ARG A 384 15.38 34.12 1.25
C ARG A 384 14.92 35.23 0.31
N ILE A 385 15.67 35.44 -0.75
CA ILE A 385 15.42 36.46 -1.78
C ILE A 385 14.71 35.79 -2.95
N ASP A 386 13.55 36.31 -3.33
CA ASP A 386 12.75 35.82 -4.46
C ASP A 386 13.15 36.54 -5.75
N LEU A 387 13.67 35.78 -6.73
CA LEU A 387 14.14 36.32 -8.00
C LEU A 387 13.00 36.77 -8.93
N ARG A 388 11.74 36.44 -8.61
CA ARG A 388 10.58 36.84 -9.43
C ARG A 388 10.21 38.31 -9.29
N PHE A 389 10.48 38.92 -8.14
CA PHE A 389 10.08 40.31 -7.84
C PHE A 389 11.18 41.33 -8.14
N HIS A 390 12.08 41.02 -9.09
CA HIS A 390 13.19 41.88 -9.51
C HIS A 390 14.00 42.44 -8.33
N PRO A 391 14.84 41.59 -7.69
CA PRO A 391 15.69 42.03 -6.59
C PRO A 391 16.69 43.10 -7.04
N LYS A 392 17.20 43.89 -6.10
CA LYS A 392 18.18 44.94 -6.41
C LYS A 392 19.45 44.30 -7.00
N PRO A 393 20.15 44.97 -7.92
CA PRO A 393 21.40 44.45 -8.48
C PRO A 393 22.46 44.07 -7.42
N SER A 394 22.47 44.76 -6.27
CA SER A 394 23.32 44.46 -5.12
C SER A 394 23.02 43.09 -4.50
N ASP A 395 21.75 42.68 -4.50
CA ASP A 395 21.29 41.43 -3.87
C ASP A 395 21.59 40.19 -4.74
N LEU A 396 21.94 40.41 -6.01
CA LEU A 396 22.29 39.35 -6.96
C LEU A 396 23.73 38.88 -6.81
N HIS A 397 24.59 39.60 -6.09
CA HIS A 397 25.99 39.22 -5.90
C HIS A 397 26.09 38.01 -4.95
N LEU A 398 26.56 36.89 -5.47
CA LEU A 398 26.71 35.66 -4.69
C LEU A 398 28.02 35.64 -3.87
N GLN A 399 27.98 35.00 -2.71
CA GLN A 399 29.16 34.70 -1.90
C GLN A 399 29.24 33.18 -1.68
N CYS A 400 30.46 32.68 -1.44
CA CYS A 400 30.64 31.27 -1.07
C CYS A 400 29.94 31.00 0.27
N GLY A 401 29.18 29.90 0.35
CA GLY A 401 28.33 29.57 1.50
C GLY A 401 26.84 29.76 1.23
N TYR A 402 26.47 30.71 0.36
CA TYR A 402 25.07 30.95 0.00
C TYR A 402 24.47 29.73 -0.70
N ARG A 403 23.14 29.61 -0.70
CA ARG A 403 22.43 28.55 -1.42
C ARG A 403 21.59 29.17 -2.54
N VAL A 404 21.73 28.62 -3.74
CA VAL A 404 20.92 29.02 -4.89
C VAL A 404 19.96 27.89 -5.20
N GLU A 405 18.66 28.17 -5.11
CA GLU A 405 17.60 27.25 -5.54
C GLU A 405 17.43 27.37 -7.06
N ARG A 406 18.29 26.66 -7.80
CA ARG A 406 18.25 26.62 -9.27
C ARG A 406 17.17 25.68 -9.78
N HIS A 407 16.72 25.88 -11.01
CA HIS A 407 15.87 24.92 -11.72
C HIS A 407 16.56 23.56 -11.86
N ILE A 408 15.78 22.47 -11.94
CA ILE A 408 16.33 21.16 -12.29
C ILE A 408 16.83 21.16 -13.73
N ARG A 409 17.92 20.46 -14.01
CA ARG A 409 18.57 20.44 -15.33
C ARG A 409 18.87 19.02 -15.79
N ASP A 410 19.30 18.89 -17.04
CA ASP A 410 19.77 17.62 -17.59
C ASP A 410 20.84 16.97 -16.70
N GLY A 411 20.66 15.68 -16.41
CA GLY A 411 21.56 14.87 -15.59
C GLY A 411 21.33 14.94 -14.09
N ASP A 412 20.44 15.82 -13.59
CA ASP A 412 20.03 15.77 -12.18
C ASP A 412 19.30 14.46 -11.87
N LEU A 413 19.47 13.92 -10.66
CA LEU A 413 18.84 12.67 -10.24
C LEU A 413 17.51 12.94 -9.55
N VAL A 414 16.50 12.16 -9.92
CA VAL A 414 15.14 12.24 -9.40
C VAL A 414 14.61 10.85 -9.10
N ILE A 415 13.73 10.73 -8.12
CA ILE A 415 13.02 9.48 -7.85
C ILE A 415 11.70 9.51 -8.62
N PHE A 416 11.43 8.45 -9.36
CA PHE A 416 10.23 8.32 -10.18
C PHE A 416 9.41 7.11 -9.71
N ASN A 417 8.11 7.31 -9.51
CA ASN A 417 7.24 6.26 -8.97
C ASN A 417 5.85 6.21 -9.59
N ARG A 418 5.32 4.98 -9.66
CA ARG A 418 3.92 4.69 -10.02
C ARG A 418 3.17 4.17 -8.80
N GLN A 419 1.98 4.70 -8.57
CA GLN A 419 1.08 4.23 -7.52
C GLN A 419 0.10 3.20 -8.11
N PRO A 420 -0.21 2.09 -7.40
CA PRO A 420 0.30 1.68 -6.08
C PRO A 420 1.73 1.10 -6.13
N THR A 421 2.56 1.45 -5.14
CA THR A 421 3.93 0.94 -5.01
C THR A 421 3.96 -0.37 -4.22
N LEU A 422 3.97 -1.52 -4.91
CA LEU A 422 3.90 -2.86 -4.27
C LEU A 422 5.27 -3.51 -4.09
N HIS A 423 6.25 -3.14 -4.90
CA HIS A 423 7.61 -3.68 -4.86
C HIS A 423 8.63 -2.54 -4.86
N LYS A 424 9.87 -2.84 -4.46
CA LYS A 424 10.97 -1.85 -4.41
C LYS A 424 11.14 -1.09 -5.73
N MET A 425 11.07 -1.79 -6.86
CA MET A 425 11.25 -1.21 -8.20
C MET A 425 10.09 -0.32 -8.67
N SER A 426 9.04 -0.13 -7.86
CA SER A 426 7.99 0.86 -8.15
C SER A 426 8.48 2.27 -7.86
N MET A 427 9.66 2.41 -7.24
CA MET A 427 10.37 3.66 -6.98
C MET A 427 11.83 3.49 -7.39
N MET A 428 12.24 4.13 -8.48
CA MET A 428 13.62 4.05 -8.99
C MET A 428 14.17 5.44 -9.29
N GLY A 429 15.49 5.56 -9.22
CA GLY A 429 16.21 6.79 -9.54
C GLY A 429 16.46 6.91 -11.04
N HIS A 430 16.09 8.06 -11.61
CA HIS A 430 16.33 8.41 -13.01
C HIS A 430 17.07 9.73 -13.11
N ARG A 431 17.79 9.91 -14.22
CA ARG A 431 18.44 11.15 -14.63
C ARG A 431 17.46 11.97 -15.46
N VAL A 432 17.32 13.24 -15.11
CA VAL A 432 16.45 14.17 -15.82
C VAL A 432 16.99 14.42 -17.22
N LYS A 433 16.09 14.41 -18.21
CA LYS A 433 16.30 14.96 -19.54
C LYS A 433 15.18 15.95 -19.83
N VAL A 434 15.48 17.23 -19.95
CA VAL A 434 14.45 18.25 -20.11
C VAL A 434 13.98 18.31 -21.57
N LEU A 435 12.67 18.14 -21.76
CA LEU A 435 12.01 18.10 -23.06
C LEU A 435 10.92 19.17 -23.16
N PRO A 436 10.57 19.66 -24.36
CA PRO A 436 9.69 20.81 -24.54
C PRO A 436 8.19 20.52 -24.26
N TRP A 437 7.78 19.26 -24.33
CA TRP A 437 6.38 18.83 -24.19
C TRP A 437 5.92 18.73 -22.72
N SER A 438 4.65 18.39 -22.49
CA SER A 438 4.00 18.41 -21.16
C SER A 438 3.89 17.05 -20.45
N THR A 439 4.37 15.97 -21.06
CA THR A 439 4.30 14.60 -20.50
C THR A 439 5.65 14.14 -19.97
N PHE A 440 5.63 13.23 -19.00
CA PHE A 440 6.84 12.49 -18.64
C PHE A 440 7.15 11.47 -19.74
N ARG A 441 8.42 11.32 -20.09
CA ARG A 441 8.86 10.32 -21.06
C ARG A 441 9.76 9.29 -20.43
N MET A 442 9.58 8.03 -20.78
CA MET A 442 10.41 6.95 -20.23
C MET A 442 10.67 5.87 -21.26
N ASN A 443 11.77 5.14 -21.04
CA ASN A 443 12.14 4.00 -21.83
C ASN A 443 11.12 2.85 -21.68
N LEU A 444 10.83 2.15 -22.78
CA LEU A 444 9.83 1.07 -22.80
C LEU A 444 10.22 -0.13 -21.92
N SER A 445 11.50 -0.44 -21.75
CA SER A 445 11.93 -1.54 -20.87
C SER A 445 11.66 -1.27 -19.39
N CYS A 446 11.49 0.00 -19.00
CA CYS A 446 11.13 0.40 -17.64
C CYS A 446 9.63 0.27 -17.34
N THR A 447 8.78 0.00 -18.34
CA THR A 447 7.32 -0.17 -18.13
C THR A 447 6.99 -1.40 -17.27
N SER A 448 7.74 -2.49 -17.46
CA SER A 448 7.53 -3.76 -16.74
C SER A 448 7.68 -3.61 -15.22
N PRO A 449 8.77 -3.05 -14.67
CA PRO A 449 8.86 -2.83 -13.23
C PRO A 449 7.84 -1.81 -12.73
N TYR A 450 7.42 -0.80 -13.48
CA TYR A 450 6.35 0.09 -12.98
C TYR A 450 4.94 -0.52 -13.10
N ASN A 451 4.81 -1.63 -13.82
CA ASN A 451 3.54 -2.18 -14.29
C ASN A 451 2.67 -1.09 -14.95
N ALA A 452 3.33 -0.26 -15.76
CA ALA A 452 2.75 0.94 -16.37
C ALA A 452 2.42 0.68 -17.84
N ASP A 453 1.34 1.29 -18.30
CA ASP A 453 0.96 1.43 -19.69
C ASP A 453 0.85 2.93 -20.06
N PHE A 454 0.51 3.22 -21.31
CA PHE A 454 0.50 4.58 -21.85
C PHE A 454 -0.91 5.02 -22.29
N ASP A 455 -1.95 4.52 -21.61
CA ASP A 455 -3.36 4.77 -21.92
C ASP A 455 -3.96 5.95 -21.13
N GLY A 456 -3.14 6.68 -20.37
CA GLY A 456 -3.57 7.78 -19.48
C GLY A 456 -2.94 7.72 -18.09
N ASP A 457 -2.13 6.70 -17.83
CA ASP A 457 -1.35 6.54 -16.61
C ASP A 457 -0.56 7.81 -16.21
N GLU A 458 -0.60 8.12 -14.92
CA GLU A 458 0.16 9.22 -14.32
C GLU A 458 1.18 8.69 -13.32
N MET A 459 2.38 9.28 -13.34
CA MET A 459 3.45 8.95 -12.41
C MET A 459 3.93 10.19 -11.67
N ASN A 460 4.44 9.97 -10.46
CA ASN A 460 4.98 11.06 -9.65
C ASN A 460 6.51 11.08 -9.76
N LEU A 461 7.06 12.28 -9.67
CA LEU A 461 8.49 12.58 -9.65
C LEU A 461 8.81 13.34 -8.38
N HIS A 462 9.88 12.93 -7.69
CA HIS A 462 10.37 13.55 -6.47
C HIS A 462 11.83 13.99 -6.63
N VAL A 463 12.13 15.25 -6.32
CA VAL A 463 13.48 15.81 -6.46
C VAL A 463 14.20 15.77 -5.10
N PRO A 464 15.30 15.02 -4.96
CA PRO A 464 16.09 15.03 -3.74
C PRO A 464 16.67 16.42 -3.50
N GLN A 465 16.57 16.93 -2.27
CA GLN A 465 16.99 18.31 -1.94
C GLN A 465 18.39 18.40 -1.32
N SER A 466 18.91 17.31 -0.74
CA SER A 466 20.26 17.27 -0.16
C SER A 466 21.22 16.52 -1.07
N MET A 467 22.51 16.87 -0.99
CA MET A 467 23.56 16.14 -1.70
C MET A 467 23.72 14.70 -1.20
N GLU A 468 23.48 14.45 0.09
CA GLU A 468 23.50 13.12 0.69
C GLU A 468 22.40 12.22 0.10
N THR A 469 21.14 12.70 0.06
CA THR A 469 20.04 11.94 -0.56
C THR A 469 20.24 11.78 -2.06
N ARG A 470 20.84 12.76 -2.75
CA ARG A 470 21.23 12.61 -4.16
C ARG A 470 22.22 11.46 -4.34
N ALA A 471 23.23 11.34 -3.47
CA ALA A 471 24.20 10.25 -3.50
C ALA A 471 23.57 8.89 -3.16
N GLU A 472 22.61 8.84 -2.25
CA GLU A 472 21.82 7.64 -1.96
C GLU A 472 21.05 7.15 -3.20
N VAL A 473 20.41 8.07 -3.93
CA VAL A 473 19.69 7.74 -5.16
C VAL A 473 20.64 7.21 -6.24
N GLU A 474 21.80 7.85 -6.43
CA GLU A 474 22.79 7.45 -7.42
C GLU A 474 23.36 6.05 -7.17
N ASN A 475 23.69 5.75 -5.90
CA ASN A 475 24.43 4.53 -5.56
C ASN A 475 23.53 3.33 -5.27
N ILE A 476 22.29 3.56 -4.82
CA ILE A 476 21.40 2.47 -4.40
C ILE A 476 20.22 2.33 -5.36
N HIS A 477 19.53 3.44 -5.68
CA HIS A 477 18.20 3.39 -6.30
C HIS A 477 18.19 3.57 -7.83
N VAL A 478 19.31 3.95 -8.44
CA VAL A 478 19.37 4.23 -9.89
C VAL A 478 18.92 3.01 -10.70
N THR A 479 18.11 3.26 -11.74
CA THR A 479 17.44 2.22 -12.54
C THR A 479 18.33 1.06 -12.99
N PRO A 480 19.56 1.28 -13.51
CA PRO A 480 20.43 0.17 -13.93
C PRO A 480 20.84 -0.76 -12.78
N ARG A 481 20.92 -0.27 -11.54
CA ARG A 481 21.20 -1.12 -10.36
C ARG A 481 19.99 -1.96 -9.94
N GLN A 482 18.80 -1.62 -10.41
CA GLN A 482 17.55 -2.33 -10.11
C GLN A 482 17.11 -3.29 -11.25
N ILE A 483 17.99 -3.58 -12.21
CA ILE A 483 17.70 -4.51 -13.32
C ILE A 483 17.38 -5.92 -12.79
N ILE A 484 18.14 -6.44 -11.83
CA ILE A 484 17.91 -7.75 -11.21
C ILE A 484 17.14 -7.57 -9.89
N THR A 485 16.05 -8.32 -9.73
CA THR A 485 15.29 -8.34 -8.47
C THR A 485 15.77 -9.44 -7.53
N PRO A 486 15.96 -9.15 -6.22
CA PRO A 486 16.27 -10.17 -5.22
C PRO A 486 15.06 -11.07 -4.89
N GLN A 487 13.86 -10.74 -5.35
CA GLN A 487 12.66 -11.56 -5.12
C GLN A 487 12.75 -12.93 -5.80
N ALA A 488 13.35 -12.98 -6.99
CA ALA A 488 13.38 -14.19 -7.83
C ALA A 488 14.74 -14.39 -8.53
N ASN A 489 15.78 -13.65 -8.11
CA ASN A 489 17.15 -13.73 -8.63
C ASN A 489 17.22 -13.70 -10.17
N LYS A 490 16.42 -12.83 -10.79
CA LYS A 490 16.30 -12.70 -12.24
C LYS A 490 16.05 -11.24 -12.65
N PRO A 491 16.28 -10.86 -13.92
CA PRO A 491 15.97 -9.53 -14.40
C PRO A 491 14.47 -9.23 -14.29
N VAL A 492 14.12 -8.02 -13.83
CA VAL A 492 12.74 -7.49 -13.85
C VAL A 492 12.47 -6.66 -15.11
N MET A 493 13.52 -6.14 -15.76
CA MET A 493 13.45 -5.42 -17.02
C MET A 493 13.88 -6.34 -18.18
N GLY A 494 13.24 -6.19 -19.33
CA GLY A 494 13.57 -6.94 -20.55
C GLY A 494 13.27 -6.11 -21.80
N ILE A 495 13.66 -6.61 -22.96
CA ILE A 495 13.17 -6.05 -24.23
C ILE A 495 11.72 -6.49 -24.42
N VAL A 496 10.85 -5.54 -24.74
CA VAL A 496 9.39 -5.73 -24.79
C VAL A 496 8.80 -5.13 -26.06
N GLN A 497 7.57 -5.53 -26.38
CA GLN A 497 6.75 -5.01 -27.48
C GLN A 497 7.48 -5.00 -28.83
N ASP A 498 7.47 -3.88 -29.54
CA ASP A 498 7.92 -3.74 -30.93
C ASP A 498 9.36 -4.18 -31.11
N THR A 499 10.25 -3.71 -30.23
CA THR A 499 11.67 -4.08 -30.27
C THR A 499 11.83 -5.60 -30.15
N LEU A 500 11.03 -6.29 -29.33
CA LEU A 500 11.13 -7.75 -29.19
C LEU A 500 10.64 -8.49 -30.45
N THR A 501 9.54 -8.03 -31.06
CA THR A 501 9.05 -8.60 -32.32
C THR A 501 10.06 -8.39 -33.44
N ALA A 502 10.61 -7.18 -33.54
CA ALA A 502 11.58 -6.79 -34.55
C ALA A 502 12.91 -7.52 -34.41
N VAL A 503 13.42 -7.71 -33.19
CA VAL A 503 14.62 -8.54 -32.95
C VAL A 503 14.43 -9.95 -33.50
N ARG A 504 13.26 -10.57 -33.26
CA ARG A 504 12.98 -11.91 -33.80
C ARG A 504 13.00 -11.88 -35.33
N LYS A 505 12.35 -10.90 -35.97
CA LYS A 505 12.36 -10.76 -37.43
C LYS A 505 13.79 -10.58 -37.95
N MET A 506 14.55 -9.64 -37.38
CA MET A 506 15.90 -9.28 -37.81
C MET A 506 16.89 -10.44 -37.67
N THR A 507 16.78 -11.24 -36.60
CA THR A 507 17.73 -12.32 -36.31
C THR A 507 17.40 -13.64 -37.01
N LYS A 508 16.44 -13.69 -37.93
CA LYS A 508 16.24 -14.87 -38.77
C LYS A 508 17.40 -15.08 -39.76
N ARG A 509 17.53 -16.29 -40.30
CA ARG A 509 18.61 -16.68 -41.23
C ARG A 509 18.45 -16.07 -42.63
N ASP A 510 17.22 -15.78 -43.03
CA ASP A 510 16.81 -15.24 -44.33
C ASP A 510 16.92 -13.70 -44.44
N VAL A 511 17.31 -13.01 -43.37
CA VAL A 511 17.42 -11.55 -43.36
C VAL A 511 18.81 -11.09 -43.75
N PHE A 512 18.88 -10.40 -44.89
CA PHE A 512 20.06 -9.75 -45.42
C PHE A 512 19.87 -8.24 -45.47
N ILE A 513 20.94 -7.51 -45.19
CA ILE A 513 20.96 -6.06 -45.11
C ILE A 513 22.00 -5.55 -46.10
N GLU A 514 21.58 -4.59 -46.93
CA GLU A 514 22.44 -3.99 -47.93
C GLU A 514 23.40 -2.96 -47.33
N LYS A 515 24.47 -2.65 -48.05
CA LYS A 515 25.52 -1.72 -47.60
C LYS A 515 24.97 -0.37 -47.15
N GLU A 516 24.03 0.22 -47.88
CA GLU A 516 23.44 1.54 -47.57
C GLU A 516 22.63 1.51 -46.26
N GLN A 517 21.79 0.49 -46.11
CA GLN A 517 21.01 0.27 -44.89
C GLN A 517 21.93 -0.01 -43.70
N MET A 518 22.98 -0.82 -43.91
CA MET A 518 23.98 -1.12 -42.89
C MET A 518 24.65 0.14 -42.36
N MET A 519 25.10 1.04 -43.26
CA MET A 519 25.69 2.32 -42.85
C MET A 519 24.73 3.16 -42.01
N ASN A 520 23.46 3.25 -42.42
CA ASN A 520 22.46 4.01 -41.68
C ASN A 520 22.21 3.42 -40.28
N ILE A 521 22.09 2.10 -40.18
CA ILE A 521 21.87 1.42 -38.90
C ILE A 521 23.07 1.58 -37.96
N LEU A 522 24.30 1.51 -38.48
CA LEU A 522 25.52 1.73 -37.69
C LEU A 522 25.58 3.13 -37.09
N MET A 523 25.09 4.16 -37.79
CA MET A 523 25.05 5.54 -37.28
C MET A 523 24.18 5.68 -36.03
N HIS A 524 23.20 4.79 -35.83
CA HIS A 524 22.35 4.78 -34.65
C HIS A 524 22.95 4.03 -33.46
N LEU A 525 24.08 3.34 -33.63
CA LEU A 525 24.74 2.58 -32.58
C LEU A 525 25.73 3.49 -31.81
N PRO A 526 25.44 3.91 -30.56
CA PRO A 526 26.28 4.88 -29.87
C PRO A 526 27.65 4.37 -29.44
N SER A 527 27.80 3.04 -29.29
CA SER A 527 29.05 2.36 -28.93
C SER A 527 29.84 1.85 -30.14
N TRP A 528 29.59 2.39 -31.34
CA TRP A 528 30.26 1.93 -32.56
C TRP A 528 31.73 2.39 -32.58
N ASP A 529 32.61 1.47 -32.93
CA ASP A 529 34.07 1.69 -32.99
C ASP A 529 34.54 2.34 -34.30
N GLY A 530 33.60 2.71 -35.19
CA GLY A 530 33.88 3.29 -36.50
C GLY A 530 34.28 2.26 -37.56
N LYS A 531 34.28 0.97 -37.25
CA LYS A 531 34.65 -0.10 -38.18
C LYS A 531 33.40 -0.85 -38.63
N MET A 532 33.18 -0.88 -39.94
CA MET A 532 32.13 -1.73 -40.51
C MET A 532 32.65 -3.17 -40.58
N PRO A 533 31.91 -4.16 -40.05
CA PRO A 533 32.34 -5.56 -40.11
C PRO A 533 32.38 -6.06 -41.55
N GLN A 534 33.16 -7.11 -41.81
CA GLN A 534 33.17 -7.77 -43.10
C GLN A 534 31.79 -8.39 -43.41
N PRO A 535 31.24 -8.22 -44.62
CA PRO A 535 29.96 -8.83 -44.98
C PRO A 535 30.06 -10.36 -44.96
N CYS A 536 28.99 -11.02 -44.51
CA CYS A 536 28.88 -12.48 -44.53
C CYS A 536 28.98 -13.04 -45.96
N ILE A 537 28.37 -12.34 -46.92
CA ILE A 537 28.39 -12.69 -48.34
C ILE A 537 29.15 -11.60 -49.08
N LEU A 538 30.25 -11.95 -49.77
CA LEU A 538 31.05 -11.00 -50.56
C LEU A 538 30.61 -10.91 -52.03
N LYS A 539 30.20 -12.04 -52.63
CA LYS A 539 29.77 -12.14 -54.04
C LYS A 539 28.38 -12.79 -54.09
N PRO A 540 27.49 -12.39 -55.02
CA PRO A 540 27.68 -11.38 -56.08
C PRO A 540 27.59 -9.92 -55.58
N LYS A 541 26.94 -9.67 -54.46
CA LYS A 541 26.81 -8.35 -53.81
C LYS A 541 27.22 -8.48 -52.33
N PRO A 542 27.86 -7.47 -51.72
CA PRO A 542 28.15 -7.48 -50.28
C PRO A 542 26.86 -7.41 -49.47
N LEU A 543 26.57 -8.45 -48.69
CA LEU A 543 25.40 -8.55 -47.82
C LEU A 543 25.80 -8.91 -46.39
N TRP A 544 25.20 -8.22 -45.43
CA TRP A 544 25.33 -8.48 -44.01
C TRP A 544 24.09 -9.21 -43.50
N THR A 545 24.25 -10.04 -42.47
CA THR A 545 23.09 -10.69 -41.81
C THR A 545 22.63 -9.84 -40.63
N GLY A 546 21.35 -9.95 -40.27
CA GLY A 546 20.85 -9.28 -39.06
C GLY A 546 21.55 -9.73 -37.77
N LYS A 547 22.02 -10.98 -37.71
CA LYS A 547 22.82 -11.49 -36.58
C LYS A 547 24.19 -10.82 -36.47
N GLN A 548 24.85 -10.51 -37.59
CA GLN A 548 26.12 -9.78 -37.59
C GLN A 548 25.95 -8.38 -36.99
N ILE A 549 24.87 -7.67 -37.35
CA ILE A 549 24.59 -6.36 -36.73
C ILE A 549 24.31 -6.53 -35.25
N PHE A 550 23.49 -7.53 -34.87
CA PHE A 550 23.17 -7.75 -33.46
C PHE A 550 24.43 -8.05 -32.63
N SER A 551 25.41 -8.74 -33.20
CA SER A 551 26.71 -9.02 -32.56
C SER A 551 27.47 -7.74 -32.20
N LEU A 552 27.40 -6.69 -33.03
CA LEU A 552 28.01 -5.39 -32.72
C LEU A 552 27.34 -4.67 -31.54
N ILE A 553 26.08 -5.01 -31.23
CA ILE A 553 25.33 -4.43 -30.11
C ILE A 553 25.73 -5.10 -28.80
N ILE A 554 26.05 -6.40 -28.84
CA ILE A 554 26.41 -7.18 -27.66
C ILE A 554 27.74 -6.65 -27.09
N PRO A 555 27.76 -6.22 -25.81
CA PRO A 555 28.97 -5.68 -25.23
C PRO A 555 29.92 -6.80 -24.76
N GLY A 556 31.23 -6.55 -24.87
CA GLY A 556 32.27 -7.39 -24.28
C GLY A 556 32.27 -8.84 -24.79
N ASN A 557 32.85 -9.73 -23.99
CA ASN A 557 33.05 -11.14 -24.36
C ASN A 557 32.08 -12.05 -23.59
N VAL A 558 30.78 -11.85 -23.79
CA VAL A 558 29.74 -12.64 -23.12
C VAL A 558 29.48 -13.96 -23.85
N ASN A 559 29.19 -15.01 -23.08
CA ASN A 559 28.88 -16.34 -23.61
C ASN A 559 27.49 -16.80 -23.14
N MET A 560 26.71 -17.39 -24.04
CA MET A 560 25.37 -17.88 -23.72
C MET A 560 24.90 -18.96 -24.69
N ILE A 561 24.33 -20.03 -24.15
CA ILE A 561 23.61 -21.05 -24.92
C ILE A 561 22.16 -21.10 -24.44
N ARG A 562 21.22 -20.96 -25.37
CA ARG A 562 19.78 -20.96 -25.11
C ARG A 562 18.99 -21.57 -26.26
N THR A 563 17.69 -21.76 -26.04
CA THR A 563 16.76 -22.25 -27.05
C THR A 563 15.67 -21.23 -27.33
N HIS A 564 15.24 -21.19 -28.58
CA HIS A 564 14.12 -20.39 -29.05
C HIS A 564 12.77 -20.94 -28.51
N SER A 565 11.69 -20.19 -28.70
CA SER A 565 10.35 -20.59 -28.26
C SER A 565 9.84 -21.84 -28.97
N THR A 566 10.26 -22.06 -30.21
CA THR A 566 9.80 -23.17 -31.08
C THR A 566 10.89 -24.24 -31.29
N HIS A 567 11.87 -24.33 -30.40
CA HIS A 567 12.84 -25.41 -30.43
C HIS A 567 12.12 -26.76 -30.21
N PRO A 568 12.21 -27.72 -31.14
CA PRO A 568 11.68 -29.06 -30.97
C PRO A 568 12.53 -29.85 -29.98
N ASP A 569 11.87 -30.58 -29.07
CA ASP A 569 12.56 -31.31 -27.99
C ASP A 569 13.44 -32.45 -28.53
N GLU A 570 13.05 -33.08 -29.65
CA GLU A 570 13.80 -34.17 -30.31
C GLU A 570 15.12 -33.70 -30.95
N GLU A 571 15.29 -32.40 -31.18
CA GLU A 571 16.46 -31.85 -31.89
C GLU A 571 17.76 -31.96 -31.07
N ASP A 572 17.66 -31.92 -29.73
CA ASP A 572 18.83 -32.01 -28.84
C ASP A 572 19.38 -33.44 -28.68
N GLU A 573 18.56 -34.46 -28.99
CA GLU A 573 18.94 -35.88 -29.01
C GLU A 573 19.33 -36.35 -30.42
N GLY A 574 18.89 -35.63 -31.45
CA GLY A 574 19.17 -35.93 -32.85
C GLY A 574 20.58 -35.51 -33.34
N PRO A 575 20.91 -35.85 -34.60
CA PRO A 575 22.22 -35.58 -35.18
C PRO A 575 22.47 -34.07 -35.45
N TYR A 576 21.41 -33.25 -35.58
CA TYR A 576 21.51 -31.83 -35.96
C TYR A 576 21.55 -30.86 -34.75
N LYS A 577 21.94 -31.35 -33.58
CA LYS A 577 21.97 -30.60 -32.30
C LYS A 577 22.70 -29.26 -32.33
N TRP A 578 23.81 -29.17 -33.05
CA TRP A 578 24.67 -27.97 -33.10
C TRP A 578 24.57 -27.22 -34.44
N ILE A 579 23.81 -27.76 -35.39
CA ILE A 579 23.50 -27.13 -36.68
C ILE A 579 21.98 -27.08 -36.84
N SER A 580 21.34 -26.29 -35.99
CA SER A 580 19.89 -26.34 -35.86
C SER A 580 19.19 -26.03 -37.19
N PRO A 581 18.41 -26.96 -37.80
CA PRO A 581 17.76 -26.73 -39.08
C PRO A 581 16.79 -25.55 -39.03
N GLY A 582 16.04 -25.44 -37.91
CA GLY A 582 15.08 -24.37 -37.67
C GLY A 582 15.67 -23.08 -37.09
N ASP A 583 17.00 -22.97 -36.98
CA ASP A 583 17.69 -21.82 -36.37
C ASP A 583 17.21 -21.51 -34.94
N THR A 584 16.95 -22.58 -34.18
CA THR A 584 16.26 -22.54 -32.89
C THR A 584 17.22 -22.50 -31.71
N LYS A 585 18.46 -22.95 -31.87
CA LYS A 585 19.46 -22.97 -30.80
C LYS A 585 20.31 -21.71 -30.85
N VAL A 586 20.15 -20.88 -29.82
CA VAL A 586 20.82 -19.59 -29.69
C VAL A 586 22.18 -19.80 -29.04
N MET A 587 23.23 -19.39 -29.74
CA MET A 587 24.61 -19.42 -29.25
C MET A 587 25.24 -18.05 -29.44
N VAL A 588 25.64 -17.44 -28.32
CA VAL A 588 26.49 -16.26 -28.29
C VAL A 588 27.85 -16.70 -27.75
N GLU A 589 28.90 -16.45 -28.50
CA GLU A 589 30.27 -16.81 -28.16
C GLU A 589 31.16 -15.58 -28.34
N HIS A 590 31.90 -15.22 -27.28
CA HIS A 590 32.78 -14.06 -27.25
C HIS A 590 32.11 -12.75 -27.72
N GLY A 591 30.84 -12.55 -27.37
CA GLY A 591 30.07 -11.38 -27.79
C GLY A 591 29.49 -11.45 -29.20
N GLU A 592 29.71 -12.53 -29.95
CA GLU A 592 29.16 -12.71 -31.30
C GLU A 592 27.98 -13.70 -31.31
N LEU A 593 26.89 -13.32 -31.98
CA LEU A 593 25.73 -14.18 -32.17
C LEU A 593 25.97 -15.11 -33.37
N VAL A 594 26.48 -16.31 -33.08
CA VAL A 594 26.85 -17.32 -34.07
C VAL A 594 25.61 -17.93 -34.75
N MET A 595 24.62 -18.34 -33.96
CA MET A 595 23.42 -19.02 -34.46
C MET A 595 22.20 -18.79 -33.57
N GLY A 596 21.01 -19.01 -34.14
CA GLY A 596 19.73 -18.99 -33.44
C GLY A 596 18.95 -17.67 -33.50
N ILE A 597 17.63 -17.78 -33.41
CA ILE A 597 16.69 -16.65 -33.42
C ILE A 597 16.44 -16.14 -32.00
N LEU A 598 16.61 -14.84 -31.79
CA LEU A 598 16.37 -14.22 -30.50
C LEU A 598 14.88 -14.02 -30.23
N CYS A 599 14.44 -14.36 -29.01
CA CYS A 599 13.06 -14.16 -28.54
C CYS A 599 13.01 -13.76 -27.06
N LYS A 600 11.80 -13.74 -26.49
CA LYS A 600 11.58 -13.50 -25.05
C LYS A 600 12.44 -14.37 -24.13
N LYS A 601 12.73 -15.63 -24.49
CA LYS A 601 13.59 -16.50 -23.68
C LYS A 601 15.03 -15.97 -23.56
N THR A 602 15.48 -15.21 -24.55
CA THR A 602 16.86 -14.71 -24.63
C THR A 602 17.00 -13.25 -24.17
N LEU A 603 16.06 -12.38 -24.54
CA LEU A 603 16.11 -10.94 -24.23
C LEU A 603 15.01 -10.47 -23.26
N GLY A 604 14.24 -11.41 -22.70
CA GLY A 604 13.23 -11.11 -21.70
C GLY A 604 13.76 -11.19 -20.27
N THR A 605 12.80 -11.30 -19.34
CA THR A 605 13.01 -11.36 -17.88
C THR A 605 13.27 -12.78 -17.36
N SER A 606 13.67 -13.71 -18.23
CA SER A 606 14.04 -15.07 -17.85
C SER A 606 15.34 -15.09 -17.06
N ALA A 607 15.43 -15.99 -16.08
CA ALA A 607 16.70 -16.28 -15.42
C ALA A 607 17.69 -16.83 -16.45
N GLY A 608 18.90 -16.30 -16.48
CA GLY A 608 19.95 -16.68 -17.44
C GLY A 608 19.64 -16.25 -18.88
N SER A 609 18.90 -15.15 -19.05
CA SER A 609 18.80 -14.41 -20.31
C SER A 609 20.11 -13.66 -20.60
N LEU A 610 20.28 -13.18 -21.82
CA LEU A 610 21.48 -12.42 -22.21
C LEU A 610 21.66 -11.18 -21.33
N LEU A 611 20.56 -10.50 -21.00
CA LEU A 611 20.55 -9.34 -20.12
C LEU A 611 20.95 -9.69 -18.68
N HIS A 612 20.60 -10.90 -18.22
CA HIS A 612 21.02 -11.41 -16.91
C HIS A 612 22.53 -11.61 -16.86
N ILE A 613 23.08 -12.25 -17.89
CA ILE A 613 24.52 -12.55 -17.99
C ILE A 613 25.32 -11.24 -18.10
N CYS A 614 24.90 -10.32 -18.97
CA CYS A 614 25.55 -9.01 -19.13
C CYS A 614 25.60 -8.21 -17.82
N MET A 615 24.53 -8.25 -17.01
CA MET A 615 24.50 -7.57 -15.72
C MET A 615 25.49 -8.17 -14.71
N LEU A 616 25.67 -9.49 -14.72
CA LEU A 616 26.56 -10.20 -13.79
C LEU A 616 28.04 -10.08 -14.21
N GLU A 617 28.34 -10.21 -15.50
CA GLU A 617 29.71 -10.21 -16.01
C GLU A 617 30.27 -8.80 -16.23
N LEU A 618 29.47 -7.88 -16.77
CA LEU A 618 29.93 -6.54 -17.20
C LEU A 618 29.43 -5.41 -16.29
N GLY A 619 28.50 -5.71 -15.38
CA GLY A 619 27.94 -4.75 -14.45
C GLY A 619 26.81 -3.88 -15.01
N HIS A 620 26.29 -3.02 -14.14
CA HIS A 620 25.02 -2.33 -14.35
C HIS A 620 25.05 -1.19 -15.38
N ASP A 621 26.13 -0.40 -15.47
CA ASP A 621 26.19 0.71 -16.44
C ASP A 621 26.27 0.18 -17.88
N VAL A 622 27.13 -0.82 -18.12
CA VAL A 622 27.26 -1.47 -19.44
C VAL A 622 25.94 -2.14 -19.84
N CYS A 623 25.34 -2.91 -18.93
CA CYS A 623 24.04 -3.53 -19.17
C CYS A 623 22.95 -2.47 -19.42
N GLY A 624 22.94 -1.36 -18.68
CA GLY A 624 21.99 -0.27 -18.90
C GLY A 624 22.12 0.39 -20.28
N ARG A 625 23.34 0.55 -20.80
CA ARG A 625 23.57 1.02 -22.18
C ARG A 625 23.14 -0.01 -23.20
N PHE A 626 23.34 -1.30 -22.94
CA PHE A 626 22.96 -2.39 -23.83
C PHE A 626 21.45 -2.39 -24.14
N TYR A 627 20.58 -2.14 -23.17
CA TYR A 627 19.13 -1.96 -23.42
C TYR A 627 18.85 -0.85 -24.44
N GLY A 628 19.50 0.32 -24.26
CA GLY A 628 19.33 1.46 -25.16
C GLY A 628 19.88 1.19 -26.56
N ASN A 629 21.03 0.52 -26.66
CA ASN A 629 21.65 0.16 -27.93
C ASN A 629 20.78 -0.81 -28.73
N ILE A 630 20.20 -1.84 -28.08
CA ILE A 630 19.25 -2.74 -28.74
C ILE A 630 18.06 -1.95 -29.26
N GLN A 631 17.42 -1.14 -28.42
CA GLN A 631 16.20 -0.43 -28.82
C GLN A 631 16.45 0.56 -29.95
N THR A 632 17.50 1.36 -29.88
CA THR A 632 17.84 2.34 -30.93
C THR A 632 18.10 1.66 -32.26
N VAL A 633 18.95 0.65 -32.32
CA VAL A 633 19.30 -0.05 -33.57
C VAL A 633 18.10 -0.78 -34.16
N ILE A 634 17.41 -1.58 -33.34
CA ILE A 634 16.30 -2.42 -33.80
C ILE A 634 15.10 -1.58 -34.23
N ASN A 635 14.76 -0.51 -33.49
CA ASN A 635 13.60 0.30 -33.85
C ASN A 635 13.86 1.05 -35.16
N ASN A 636 15.09 1.51 -35.42
CA ASN A 636 15.44 2.11 -36.71
C ASN A 636 15.43 1.08 -37.85
N TRP A 637 15.84 -0.17 -37.61
CA TRP A 637 15.66 -1.24 -38.58
C TRP A 637 14.17 -1.56 -38.83
N LEU A 638 13.35 -1.57 -37.77
CA LEU A 638 11.90 -1.79 -37.88
C LEU A 638 11.21 -0.68 -38.67
N LEU A 639 11.71 0.57 -38.64
CA LEU A 639 11.19 1.64 -39.49
C LEU A 639 11.41 1.37 -40.99
N LEU A 640 12.46 0.64 -41.36
CA LEU A 640 12.72 0.24 -42.74
C LEU A 640 11.88 -0.97 -43.15
N GLU A 641 11.81 -1.97 -42.27
CA GLU A 641 11.14 -3.25 -42.53
C GLU A 641 9.60 -3.15 -42.43
N GLY A 642 9.10 -2.40 -41.44
CA GLY A 642 7.69 -2.33 -41.11
C GLY A 642 7.15 -3.56 -40.37
N HIS A 643 6.12 -3.33 -39.55
CA HIS A 643 5.28 -4.39 -38.98
C HIS A 643 3.87 -3.85 -38.79
N SER A 644 2.88 -4.66 -39.15
CA SER A 644 1.46 -4.34 -39.03
C SER A 644 0.69 -5.62 -38.76
N ILE A 645 -0.54 -5.51 -38.31
CA ILE A 645 -1.49 -6.62 -38.19
C ILE A 645 -2.80 -6.20 -38.84
N GLY A 646 -3.38 -7.09 -39.64
CA GLY A 646 -4.68 -6.88 -40.27
C GLY A 646 -5.64 -8.03 -40.03
N ILE A 647 -6.87 -7.89 -40.53
CA ILE A 647 -7.87 -8.97 -40.50
C ILE A 647 -7.40 -10.20 -41.27
N GLY A 648 -6.58 -10.02 -42.30
CA GLY A 648 -5.98 -11.12 -43.08
C GLY A 648 -5.13 -12.05 -42.22
N ASP A 649 -4.50 -11.55 -41.16
CA ASP A 649 -3.71 -12.38 -40.23
C ASP A 649 -4.58 -13.28 -39.34
N THR A 650 -5.89 -13.06 -39.31
CA THR A 650 -6.84 -13.84 -38.51
C THR A 650 -7.64 -14.86 -39.32
N ILE A 651 -7.49 -14.86 -40.64
CA ILE A 651 -8.24 -15.76 -41.53
C ILE A 651 -7.47 -17.08 -41.67
N ALA A 652 -8.15 -18.20 -41.37
CA ALA A 652 -7.66 -19.53 -41.68
C ALA A 652 -8.00 -19.93 -43.12
N ASP A 653 -7.23 -20.87 -43.65
CA ASP A 653 -7.53 -21.56 -44.90
C ASP A 653 -8.86 -22.33 -44.84
N PRO A 654 -9.61 -22.42 -45.96
CA PRO A 654 -10.90 -23.09 -45.99
C PRO A 654 -10.84 -24.57 -45.54
N GLN A 655 -9.73 -25.26 -45.83
CA GLN A 655 -9.56 -26.65 -45.43
C GLN A 655 -9.46 -26.79 -43.90
N THR A 656 -8.62 -25.98 -43.26
CA THR A 656 -8.53 -25.95 -41.79
C THR A 656 -9.86 -25.51 -41.16
N TYR A 657 -10.61 -24.60 -41.78
CA TYR A 657 -11.94 -24.24 -41.29
C TYR A 657 -12.92 -25.42 -41.30
N LEU A 658 -12.91 -26.25 -42.36
CA LEU A 658 -13.69 -27.49 -42.41
C LEU A 658 -13.24 -28.50 -41.36
N GLU A 659 -11.93 -28.61 -41.11
CA GLU A 659 -11.41 -29.46 -40.02
C GLU A 659 -11.85 -28.99 -38.64
N ILE A 660 -11.85 -27.67 -38.41
CA ILE A 660 -12.32 -27.04 -37.16
C ILE A 660 -13.80 -27.36 -36.95
N GLN A 661 -14.64 -27.15 -37.97
CA GLN A 661 -16.08 -27.46 -37.88
C GLN A 661 -16.34 -28.94 -37.62
N LYS A 662 -15.60 -29.84 -38.30
CA LYS A 662 -15.71 -31.29 -38.06
C LYS A 662 -15.31 -31.66 -36.63
N ALA A 663 -14.24 -31.05 -36.10
CA ALA A 663 -13.80 -31.31 -34.73
C ALA A 663 -14.82 -30.82 -33.68
N ILE A 664 -15.42 -29.64 -33.88
CA ILE A 664 -16.46 -29.11 -33.00
C ILE A 664 -17.73 -29.97 -33.07
N LYS A 665 -18.16 -30.35 -34.28
CA LYS A 665 -19.33 -31.22 -34.46
C LYS A 665 -19.16 -32.56 -33.77
N LYS A 666 -17.99 -33.19 -33.94
CA LYS A 666 -17.67 -34.44 -33.24
C LYS A 666 -17.72 -34.26 -31.71
N ALA A 667 -17.16 -33.18 -31.18
CA ALA A 667 -17.22 -32.91 -29.74
C ALA A 667 -18.65 -32.69 -29.23
N LYS A 668 -19.53 -32.05 -30.03
CA LYS A 668 -20.96 -31.93 -29.69
C LYS A 668 -21.64 -33.31 -29.67
N GLU A 669 -21.34 -34.19 -30.62
CA GLU A 669 -21.84 -35.57 -30.67
C GLU A 669 -21.37 -36.37 -29.44
N ASP A 670 -20.07 -36.31 -29.11
CA ASP A 670 -19.49 -36.97 -27.93
C ASP A 670 -20.18 -36.50 -26.63
N VAL A 671 -20.54 -35.21 -26.52
CA VAL A 671 -21.29 -34.68 -25.36
C VAL A 671 -22.72 -35.21 -25.31
N ILE A 672 -23.39 -35.35 -26.46
CA ILE A 672 -24.75 -35.92 -26.53
C ILE A 672 -24.74 -37.38 -26.07
N GLU A 673 -23.73 -38.17 -26.46
CA GLU A 673 -23.57 -39.54 -25.99
C GLU A 673 -23.40 -39.61 -24.46
N VAL A 674 -22.60 -38.71 -23.88
CA VAL A 674 -22.44 -38.64 -22.41
C VAL A 674 -23.75 -38.25 -21.72
N ILE A 675 -24.54 -37.35 -22.31
CA ILE A 675 -25.88 -37.00 -21.80
C ILE A 675 -26.81 -38.21 -21.83
N GLN A 676 -26.81 -38.98 -22.92
CA GLN A 676 -27.62 -40.19 -23.05
C GLN A 676 -27.22 -41.27 -22.03
N LYS A 677 -25.92 -41.52 -21.85
CA LYS A 677 -25.41 -42.44 -20.82
C LYS A 677 -25.83 -42.01 -19.42
N ALA A 678 -25.79 -40.70 -19.13
CA ALA A 678 -26.25 -40.18 -17.85
C ALA A 678 -27.77 -40.35 -17.64
N HIS A 679 -28.58 -40.19 -18.70
CA HIS A 679 -30.03 -40.43 -18.63
C HIS A 679 -30.39 -41.91 -18.47
N ASN A 680 -29.62 -42.81 -19.10
CA ASN A 680 -29.80 -44.26 -19.00
C ASN A 680 -29.21 -44.87 -17.73
N MET A 681 -28.66 -44.05 -16.82
CA MET A 681 -27.99 -44.50 -15.59
C MET A 681 -26.77 -45.41 -15.84
N GLU A 682 -26.15 -45.30 -17.02
CA GLU A 682 -24.93 -46.03 -17.42
C GLU A 682 -23.64 -45.31 -16.99
N LEU A 683 -23.74 -44.07 -16.52
CA LEU A 683 -22.61 -43.28 -16.08
C LEU A 683 -22.28 -43.59 -14.60
N GLU A 684 -21.09 -44.12 -14.34
CA GLU A 684 -20.62 -44.37 -12.98
C GLU A 684 -19.96 -43.11 -12.37
N PRO A 685 -20.24 -42.78 -11.10
CA PRO A 685 -19.59 -41.66 -10.44
C PRO A 685 -18.11 -41.96 -10.17
N THR A 686 -17.24 -41.02 -10.54
CA THR A 686 -15.82 -41.10 -10.18
C THR A 686 -15.62 -40.97 -8.66
N PRO A 687 -14.62 -41.65 -8.07
CA PRO A 687 -14.40 -41.63 -6.61
C PRO A 687 -14.31 -40.20 -6.05
N GLY A 688 -15.08 -39.92 -4.99
CA GLY A 688 -15.12 -38.61 -4.35
C GLY A 688 -15.96 -37.54 -5.07
N ASN A 689 -16.53 -37.86 -6.24
CA ASN A 689 -17.43 -36.97 -6.97
C ASN A 689 -18.87 -37.51 -6.95
N THR A 690 -19.82 -36.59 -6.93
CA THR A 690 -21.21 -36.93 -7.24
C THR A 690 -21.37 -37.31 -8.71
N LEU A 691 -22.43 -38.03 -9.06
CA LEU A 691 -22.75 -38.38 -10.44
C LEU A 691 -22.82 -37.14 -11.34
N ARG A 692 -23.45 -36.06 -10.86
CA ARG A 692 -23.56 -34.79 -11.59
C ARG A 692 -22.21 -34.08 -11.77
N GLN A 693 -21.33 -34.12 -10.77
CA GLN A 693 -19.98 -33.58 -10.92
C GLN A 693 -19.15 -34.40 -11.91
N THR A 694 -19.29 -35.73 -11.89
CA THR A 694 -18.61 -36.61 -12.86
C THR A 694 -19.05 -36.29 -14.28
N PHE A 695 -20.37 -36.15 -14.50
CA PHE A 695 -20.93 -35.71 -15.77
C PHE A 695 -20.36 -34.35 -16.22
N GLU A 696 -20.41 -33.32 -15.36
CA GLU A 696 -19.90 -31.99 -15.69
C GLU A 696 -18.39 -31.98 -15.98
N ASN A 697 -17.60 -32.77 -15.25
CA ASN A 697 -16.16 -32.90 -15.46
C ASN A 697 -15.85 -33.54 -16.82
N GLN A 698 -16.57 -34.61 -17.19
CA GLN A 698 -16.39 -35.29 -18.47
C GLN A 698 -16.77 -34.38 -19.65
N VAL A 699 -17.88 -33.67 -19.55
CA VAL A 699 -18.31 -32.71 -20.60
C VAL A 699 -17.32 -31.56 -20.73
N ASN A 700 -16.88 -30.95 -19.63
CA ASN A 700 -15.87 -29.89 -19.67
C ASN A 700 -14.55 -30.35 -20.29
N ARG A 701 -14.12 -31.58 -20.02
CA ARG A 701 -12.92 -32.17 -20.63
C ARG A 701 -13.07 -32.26 -22.15
N ILE A 702 -14.16 -32.84 -22.65
CA ILE A 702 -14.42 -32.98 -24.09
C ILE A 702 -14.41 -31.61 -24.78
N LEU A 703 -15.08 -30.61 -24.20
CA LEU A 703 -15.18 -29.27 -24.79
C LEU A 703 -13.83 -28.50 -24.76
N ASN A 704 -13.03 -28.69 -23.72
CA ASN A 704 -11.68 -28.10 -23.65
C ASN A 704 -10.72 -28.79 -24.64
N ASP A 705 -10.75 -30.12 -24.73
CA ASP A 705 -9.95 -30.90 -25.67
C ASP A 705 -10.28 -30.51 -27.12
N ALA A 706 -11.57 -30.28 -27.41
CA ALA A 706 -12.03 -29.78 -28.71
C ALA A 706 -11.44 -28.40 -29.04
N ARG A 707 -11.50 -27.44 -28.11
CA ARG A 707 -10.92 -26.10 -28.29
C ARG A 707 -9.41 -26.16 -28.51
N ASP A 708 -8.71 -26.99 -27.76
CA ASP A 708 -7.24 -27.07 -27.85
C ASP A 708 -6.82 -27.76 -29.16
N LYS A 709 -7.58 -28.75 -29.64
CA LYS A 709 -7.39 -29.39 -30.94
C LYS A 709 -7.64 -28.44 -32.11
N THR A 710 -8.75 -27.70 -32.10
CA THR A 710 -9.06 -26.72 -33.15
C THR A 710 -8.04 -25.59 -33.19
N GLY A 711 -7.61 -25.12 -32.01
CA GLY A 711 -6.53 -24.15 -31.86
C GLY A 711 -5.18 -24.65 -32.40
N GLY A 712 -4.85 -25.92 -32.15
CA GLY A 712 -3.67 -26.59 -32.68
C GLY A 712 -3.67 -26.66 -34.21
N SER A 713 -4.80 -27.03 -34.82
CA SER A 713 -4.97 -27.02 -36.28
C SER A 713 -4.82 -25.61 -36.87
N ALA A 714 -5.52 -24.61 -36.29
CA ALA A 714 -5.42 -23.22 -36.74
C ALA A 714 -3.98 -22.69 -36.69
N LYS A 715 -3.23 -22.98 -35.61
CA LYS A 715 -1.83 -22.55 -35.49
C LYS A 715 -0.92 -23.19 -36.54
N LYS A 716 -1.15 -24.46 -36.87
CA LYS A 716 -0.37 -25.19 -37.88
C LYS A 716 -0.59 -24.63 -39.27
N SER A 717 -1.81 -24.18 -39.56
CA SER A 717 -2.16 -23.67 -40.88
C SER A 717 -1.67 -22.24 -41.13
N LEU A 718 -1.46 -21.45 -40.08
CA LEU A 718 -0.87 -20.12 -40.20
C LEU A 718 0.54 -20.15 -40.82
N THR A 719 0.72 -19.37 -41.89
CA THR A 719 2.01 -19.18 -42.57
C THR A 719 3.04 -18.50 -41.66
N GLU A 720 4.32 -18.58 -42.03
CA GLU A 720 5.38 -17.92 -41.27
C GLU A 720 5.31 -16.39 -41.35
N TYR A 721 4.79 -15.85 -42.45
CA TYR A 721 4.60 -14.41 -42.70
C TYR A 721 3.45 -13.80 -41.89
N ASN A 722 2.62 -14.62 -41.25
CA ASN A 722 1.51 -14.15 -40.46
C ASN A 722 2.01 -13.29 -39.27
N ASN A 723 1.53 -12.05 -39.19
CA ASN A 723 2.00 -11.08 -38.22
C ASN A 723 1.57 -11.41 -36.80
N LEU A 724 0.38 -11.98 -36.62
CA LEU A 724 -0.11 -12.45 -35.32
C LEU A 724 0.77 -13.57 -34.79
N LYS A 725 1.13 -14.53 -35.65
CA LYS A 725 2.07 -15.62 -35.30
C LYS A 725 3.46 -15.06 -34.97
N ALA A 726 3.94 -14.06 -35.70
CA ALA A 726 5.24 -13.44 -35.43
C ALA A 726 5.31 -12.82 -34.02
N MET A 727 4.26 -12.11 -33.59
CA MET A 727 4.17 -11.55 -32.24
C MET A 727 4.15 -12.65 -31.16
N VAL A 728 3.31 -13.68 -31.33
CA VAL A 728 3.20 -14.78 -30.35
C VAL A 728 4.50 -15.58 -30.23
N VAL A 729 5.17 -15.87 -31.35
CA VAL A 729 6.44 -16.63 -31.36
C VAL A 729 7.59 -15.80 -30.74
N SER A 730 7.65 -14.50 -31.03
CA SER A 730 8.63 -13.60 -30.39
C SER A 730 8.41 -13.48 -28.88
N GLY A 731 7.14 -13.61 -28.44
CA GLY A 731 6.71 -13.43 -27.07
C GLY A 731 6.46 -11.97 -26.69
N SER A 732 6.31 -11.07 -27.66
CA SER A 732 6.04 -9.64 -27.43
C SER A 732 4.63 -9.39 -26.91
N LYS A 733 3.61 -9.93 -27.58
CA LYS A 733 2.21 -9.86 -27.18
C LYS A 733 1.42 -11.05 -27.72
N GLY A 734 0.39 -11.43 -26.97
CA GLY A 734 -0.48 -12.55 -27.29
C GLY A 734 0.08 -13.90 -26.85
N SER A 735 -0.77 -14.91 -26.97
CA SER A 735 -0.50 -16.31 -26.63
C SER A 735 -1.13 -17.23 -27.67
N ASN A 736 -0.81 -18.52 -27.63
CA ASN A 736 -1.45 -19.51 -28.50
C ASN A 736 -2.98 -19.52 -28.32
N ILE A 737 -3.49 -19.28 -27.11
CA ILE A 737 -4.93 -19.22 -26.82
C ILE A 737 -5.58 -18.07 -27.59
N ASN A 738 -4.92 -16.91 -27.70
CA ASN A 738 -5.48 -15.78 -28.42
C ASN A 738 -5.64 -16.09 -29.92
N ILE A 739 -4.68 -16.80 -30.52
CA ILE A 739 -4.80 -17.28 -31.90
C ILE A 739 -6.00 -18.21 -32.02
N SER A 740 -6.14 -19.19 -31.11
CA SER A 740 -7.25 -20.15 -31.13
C SER A 740 -8.61 -19.46 -31.02
N GLN A 741 -8.77 -18.47 -30.15
CA GLN A 741 -10.05 -17.80 -29.92
C GLN A 741 -10.44 -16.84 -31.04
N VAL A 742 -9.46 -16.17 -31.65
CA VAL A 742 -9.71 -15.25 -32.76
C VAL A 742 -10.03 -16.00 -34.05
N ILE A 743 -9.33 -17.11 -34.32
CA ILE A 743 -9.41 -17.83 -35.59
C ILE A 743 -10.39 -19.02 -35.52
N ALA A 744 -10.29 -19.87 -34.49
CA ALA A 744 -10.95 -21.17 -34.44
C ALA A 744 -12.27 -21.15 -33.65
N CYS A 745 -12.21 -21.11 -32.30
CA CYS A 745 -13.39 -21.01 -31.45
C CYS A 745 -13.04 -20.40 -30.08
N VAL A 746 -13.95 -19.62 -29.51
CA VAL A 746 -13.74 -18.98 -28.19
C VAL A 746 -13.74 -20.01 -27.06
N GLY A 747 -14.63 -21.01 -27.14
CA GLY A 747 -14.72 -22.14 -26.21
C GLY A 747 -15.70 -21.93 -25.04
N GLN A 748 -15.64 -22.84 -24.06
CA GLN A 748 -16.56 -22.90 -22.92
C GLN A 748 -16.42 -21.69 -21.99
N GLN A 749 -17.55 -21.02 -21.71
CA GLN A 749 -17.63 -19.96 -20.70
C GLN A 749 -17.99 -20.54 -19.34
N ASN A 750 -17.27 -20.12 -18.31
CA ASN A 750 -17.46 -20.59 -16.94
C ASN A 750 -17.82 -19.43 -16.02
N VAL A 751 -18.60 -19.74 -14.99
CA VAL A 751 -18.91 -18.87 -13.85
C VAL A 751 -18.71 -19.68 -12.58
N GLU A 752 -17.90 -19.18 -11.64
CA GLU A 752 -17.54 -19.86 -10.39
C GLU A 752 -16.98 -21.28 -10.60
N GLY A 753 -16.19 -21.44 -11.67
CA GLY A 753 -15.56 -22.72 -12.05
C GLY A 753 -16.51 -23.78 -12.61
N LYS A 754 -17.77 -23.43 -12.88
CA LYS A 754 -18.77 -24.30 -13.50
C LYS A 754 -19.25 -23.72 -14.84
N ARG A 755 -19.81 -24.57 -15.70
CA ARG A 755 -20.57 -24.09 -16.87
C ARG A 755 -21.75 -23.23 -16.43
N ILE A 756 -22.25 -22.37 -17.32
CA ILE A 756 -23.27 -21.36 -17.00
C ILE A 756 -24.44 -21.97 -16.20
N PRO A 757 -24.71 -21.51 -14.97
CA PRO A 757 -25.74 -22.08 -14.11
C PRO A 757 -27.16 -21.82 -14.65
N PHE A 758 -28.13 -22.63 -14.21
CA PHE A 758 -29.53 -22.37 -14.54
C PHE A 758 -30.06 -21.21 -13.68
N GLY A 759 -30.07 -20.00 -14.26
CA GLY A 759 -30.64 -18.82 -13.63
C GLY A 759 -32.18 -18.78 -13.67
N PHE A 760 -32.78 -19.38 -14.70
CA PHE A 760 -34.23 -19.59 -14.78
C PHE A 760 -34.59 -20.99 -14.30
N ARG A 761 -35.89 -21.26 -14.10
CA ARG A 761 -36.41 -22.57 -13.67
C ARG A 761 -35.94 -23.69 -14.61
N LYS A 762 -34.88 -24.41 -14.20
CA LYS A 762 -34.24 -25.52 -14.92
C LYS A 762 -33.72 -25.17 -16.33
N ARG A 763 -33.33 -23.92 -16.59
CA ARG A 763 -32.74 -23.50 -17.87
C ARG A 763 -31.87 -22.26 -17.71
N THR A 764 -30.97 -22.02 -18.66
CA THR A 764 -30.04 -20.87 -18.64
C THR A 764 -30.67 -19.60 -19.19
N LEU A 765 -31.35 -19.67 -20.34
CA LEU A 765 -32.09 -18.58 -20.99
C LEU A 765 -33.53 -19.02 -21.33
N PRO A 766 -34.48 -18.09 -21.52
CA PRO A 766 -35.85 -18.42 -21.91
C PRO A 766 -35.96 -19.10 -23.29
N HIS A 767 -34.93 -18.96 -24.13
CA HIS A 767 -34.82 -19.54 -25.48
C HIS A 767 -34.52 -21.05 -25.47
N PHE A 768 -34.01 -21.59 -24.35
CA PHE A 768 -33.67 -23.00 -24.22
C PHE A 768 -34.79 -23.80 -23.54
N ILE A 769 -34.86 -25.09 -23.86
CA ILE A 769 -35.75 -26.04 -23.22
C ILE A 769 -35.33 -26.28 -21.76
N LYS A 770 -36.24 -26.83 -20.95
CA LYS A 770 -35.93 -27.17 -19.55
C LYS A 770 -35.05 -28.41 -19.49
N ASP A 771 -34.19 -28.45 -18.48
CA ASP A 771 -33.23 -29.51 -18.20
C ASP A 771 -32.27 -29.78 -19.39
N ASP A 772 -31.96 -28.74 -20.18
CA ASP A 772 -31.00 -28.81 -21.27
C ASP A 772 -29.55 -28.69 -20.77
N TYR A 773 -28.81 -29.80 -20.85
CA TYR A 773 -27.40 -29.91 -20.46
C TYR A 773 -26.42 -29.85 -21.65
N GLY A 774 -26.93 -29.55 -22.86
CA GLY A 774 -26.14 -29.42 -24.06
C GLY A 774 -25.10 -28.30 -24.00
N PRO A 775 -24.10 -28.33 -24.91
CA PRO A 775 -23.00 -27.36 -24.91
C PRO A 775 -23.51 -25.93 -25.15
N GLU A 776 -24.43 -25.73 -26.11
CA GLU A 776 -24.97 -24.42 -26.47
C GLU A 776 -25.77 -23.77 -25.33
N SER A 777 -26.66 -24.54 -24.70
CA SER A 777 -27.46 -24.07 -23.56
C SER A 777 -26.61 -23.70 -22.36
N ARG A 778 -25.47 -24.36 -22.17
CA ARG A 778 -24.59 -24.22 -20.99
C ARG A 778 -23.36 -23.35 -21.25
N GLY A 779 -23.36 -22.54 -22.32
CA GLY A 779 -22.35 -21.50 -22.54
C GLY A 779 -21.09 -21.91 -23.29
N PHE A 780 -21.13 -22.98 -24.09
CA PHE A 780 -20.09 -23.25 -25.07
C PHE A 780 -20.21 -22.30 -26.25
N VAL A 781 -19.15 -21.55 -26.53
CA VAL A 781 -19.08 -20.65 -27.68
C VAL A 781 -18.32 -21.37 -28.80
N GLU A 782 -19.04 -21.78 -29.83
CA GLU A 782 -18.45 -22.50 -30.94
C GLU A 782 -17.81 -21.57 -31.97
N ASN A 783 -18.34 -20.35 -32.08
CA ASN A 783 -17.83 -19.37 -33.02
C ASN A 783 -16.52 -18.72 -32.53
N SER A 784 -15.73 -18.22 -33.48
CA SER A 784 -14.56 -17.39 -33.22
C SER A 784 -14.93 -15.91 -33.18
N TYR A 785 -14.02 -15.05 -32.71
CA TYR A 785 -14.24 -13.60 -32.80
C TYR A 785 -14.32 -13.09 -34.25
N LEU A 786 -13.68 -13.79 -35.20
CA LEU A 786 -13.77 -13.46 -36.62
C LEU A 786 -15.16 -13.78 -37.19
N ALA A 787 -15.73 -14.94 -36.84
CA ALA A 787 -17.06 -15.35 -37.31
C ALA A 787 -18.19 -14.53 -36.66
N GLY A 788 -17.95 -14.00 -35.45
CA GLY A 788 -18.94 -13.29 -34.66
C GLY A 788 -19.74 -14.22 -33.76
N LEU A 789 -20.23 -13.68 -32.65
CA LEU A 789 -20.96 -14.43 -31.62
C LEU A 789 -22.47 -14.36 -31.87
N THR A 790 -23.18 -15.47 -31.66
CA THR A 790 -24.64 -15.46 -31.59
C THR A 790 -25.12 -14.71 -30.34
N PRO A 791 -26.38 -14.23 -30.28
CA PRO A 791 -26.87 -13.49 -29.11
C PRO A 791 -26.78 -14.28 -27.79
N SER A 792 -27.04 -15.59 -27.81
CA SER A 792 -26.91 -16.47 -26.64
C SER A 792 -25.45 -16.59 -26.21
N GLU A 793 -24.54 -16.85 -27.15
CA GLU A 793 -23.09 -16.93 -26.89
C GLU A 793 -22.54 -15.61 -26.35
N PHE A 794 -22.95 -14.47 -26.93
CA PHE A 794 -22.55 -13.15 -26.48
C PHE A 794 -22.96 -12.90 -25.02
N TYR A 795 -24.20 -13.23 -24.66
CA TYR A 795 -24.67 -13.08 -23.28
C TYR A 795 -23.89 -13.97 -22.30
N PHE A 796 -23.65 -15.23 -22.66
CA PHE A 796 -22.84 -16.14 -21.83
C PHE A 796 -21.38 -15.69 -21.70
N HIS A 797 -20.80 -15.17 -22.78
CA HIS A 797 -19.46 -14.59 -22.77
C HIS A 797 -19.39 -13.34 -21.89
N ALA A 798 -20.41 -12.47 -21.95
CA ALA A 798 -20.51 -11.31 -21.08
C ALA A 798 -20.65 -11.68 -19.60
N MET A 799 -21.39 -12.75 -19.27
CA MET A 799 -21.48 -13.29 -17.91
C MET A 799 -20.12 -13.74 -17.38
N GLY A 800 -19.36 -14.53 -18.16
CA GLY A 800 -18.02 -14.96 -17.78
C GLY A 800 -17.04 -13.78 -17.67
N GLY A 801 -17.11 -12.83 -18.60
CA GLY A 801 -16.30 -11.60 -18.55
C GLY A 801 -16.60 -10.74 -17.32
N ARG A 802 -17.86 -10.68 -16.87
CA ARG A 802 -18.27 -9.93 -15.68
C ARG A 802 -17.68 -10.49 -14.40
N GLU A 803 -17.56 -11.81 -14.27
CA GLU A 803 -16.88 -12.46 -13.14
C GLU A 803 -15.42 -11.98 -13.06
N GLY A 804 -14.69 -12.00 -14.17
CA GLY A 804 -13.29 -11.55 -14.22
C GLY A 804 -13.12 -10.07 -13.83
N LEU A 805 -14.05 -9.20 -14.21
CA LEU A 805 -14.04 -7.78 -13.80
C LEU A 805 -14.27 -7.61 -12.30
N ILE A 806 -15.21 -8.38 -11.72
CA ILE A 806 -15.49 -8.34 -10.28
C ILE A 806 -14.29 -8.88 -9.49
N ASP A 807 -13.74 -10.02 -9.90
CA ASP A 807 -12.57 -10.65 -9.27
C ASP A 807 -11.36 -9.70 -9.29
N THR A 808 -11.13 -8.99 -10.39
CA THR A 808 -10.08 -7.96 -10.49
C THR A 808 -10.28 -6.84 -9.46
N ALA A 809 -11.51 -6.36 -9.29
CA ALA A 809 -11.82 -5.30 -8.32
C ALA A 809 -11.63 -5.78 -6.87
N VAL A 810 -12.08 -7.00 -6.55
CA VAL A 810 -11.94 -7.59 -5.20
C VAL A 810 -10.47 -7.87 -4.87
N LYS A 811 -9.75 -8.55 -5.78
CA LYS A 811 -8.32 -8.84 -5.61
C LYS A 811 -7.51 -7.57 -5.38
N THR A 812 -7.82 -6.48 -6.07
CA THR A 812 -7.12 -5.19 -5.88
C THR A 812 -7.21 -4.69 -4.43
N ALA A 813 -8.39 -4.79 -3.79
CA ALA A 813 -8.57 -4.36 -2.41
C ALA A 813 -7.92 -5.32 -1.41
N GLU A 814 -8.11 -6.63 -1.59
CA GLU A 814 -7.59 -7.65 -0.66
C GLU A 814 -6.07 -7.76 -0.71
N THR A 815 -5.48 -7.83 -1.91
CA THR A 815 -4.02 -7.91 -2.07
C THR A 815 -3.34 -6.67 -1.50
N GLY A 816 -3.91 -5.48 -1.70
CA GLY A 816 -3.41 -4.24 -1.10
C GLY A 816 -3.46 -4.25 0.42
N TYR A 817 -4.48 -4.87 1.02
CA TYR A 817 -4.55 -5.04 2.48
C TYR A 817 -3.55 -6.08 2.99
N ILE A 818 -3.42 -7.22 2.31
CA ILE A 818 -2.46 -8.28 2.65
C ILE A 818 -1.04 -7.73 2.59
N GLN A 819 -0.69 -7.00 1.52
CA GLN A 819 0.63 -6.39 1.33
C GLN A 819 1.00 -5.42 2.45
N ARG A 820 0.03 -4.73 3.03
CA ARG A 820 0.26 -3.82 4.16
C ARG A 820 0.44 -4.55 5.50
N ARG A 821 -0.10 -5.76 5.61
CA ARG A 821 -0.06 -6.57 6.83
C ARG A 821 1.23 -7.38 6.93
N LEU A 822 1.73 -7.85 5.79
CA LEU A 822 3.11 -8.34 5.64
C LEU A 822 4.08 -7.20 5.91
#